data_AF-A0A4S2A7X0-F1
#
_entry.id   AF-A0A4S2A7X0-F1
#
_cell.length_a   1.000
_cell.length_b   1.000
_cell.length_c   1.000
_cell.angle_alpha   90.00
_cell.angle_beta   90.00
_cell.angle_gamma   90.00
#
_symmetry.space_group_name_H-M   'P 1'
#
loop_
_entity.id
_entity.type
_entity.pdbx_description
1 polymer ?
#
loop_
_entity_poly.entity_id
_entity_poly.type
_entity_poly.pdbx_seq_one_letter_code
_entity_poly.pdbx_strand_id
1 'polypeptide(L)'
;MNYLTDLTKDEIKYVCTVIPFKEISEYFRKYPKEFDKLQGGFRVKSLNEDTAIRWLYNFRNRDFIASFLNKHIEQWIEEIDEELAKVLESGLDQEAAYIDVLSRSFFSGNVALFFKIKREEKSEDYLKVMCSSVFYQSAHQKTNEAELDFLKKRQRELTDIQEELKNQIFDEEKNIEKLKKKETELKKELKEKIKQLEQEQEKSTRLSEKIDKLEAELKKVQDDEVWKTAEMQQKIDTLTSKLKDQTDKAAGYETSISEYASRLSTAEDDIETWKNKVRSREKQLFTYKAERATFLSDKESDRKKIRELKEALDKALGVEKAYKEYLSVFSTQKEFYPQKNRELEETLKAQKNIETAAEAVSKRYANTDWRMPLCPEDMDDFDEYFSYNLENIGFDKNEDGSSDFVDYLEKNFFCGIPLLIKRGLGINLANCLANTIYGVPIAAYLLYSEGAGLQKIREFLANTPDRVVCIDGFIGNCNELELIPALEQYRNKIIILTYMYDKTLSFIPHEILSSVHFISADVFSSVLRIRDITEDPSEVKEISSAYKSNAGADSRSQKIFCEIARECGLGMDTAYVMADMIEDENYLNEMLMFTLLPYVSKVLGKNPYNSSKRLQRYAGETGRCLKKDILMRWFG
;
A
#
# COMPACT_ATOMS: atom_id res chain seq x y z
N MET A 1 16.10 12.67 114.25
CA MET A 1 15.29 13.23 115.38
C MET A 1 13.78 13.00 115.15
N ASN A 2 12.86 13.53 115.98
CA ASN A 2 11.44 13.65 115.61
C ASN A 2 11.15 15.08 115.11
N TYR A 3 11.43 15.35 113.84
CA TYR A 3 11.24 16.65 113.21
C TYR A 3 9.75 17.01 113.09
N LEU A 4 8.86 16.02 112.92
CA LEU A 4 7.43 16.22 112.66
C LEU A 4 6.66 16.97 113.76
N THR A 5 7.19 17.09 114.99
CA THR A 5 6.57 17.90 116.06
C THR A 5 6.77 19.40 115.87
N ASP A 6 7.86 19.78 115.20
CA ASP A 6 8.33 21.17 115.09
C ASP A 6 7.85 21.80 113.76
N LEU A 7 7.20 20.99 112.90
CA LEU A 7 6.72 21.37 111.56
C LEU A 7 5.22 21.70 111.54
N THR A 8 4.85 22.65 110.67
CA THR A 8 3.45 22.99 110.40
C THR A 8 2.78 21.92 109.51
N LYS A 9 1.45 21.97 109.44
CA LYS A 9 0.68 21.06 108.56
C LYS A 9 1.09 21.18 107.09
N ASP A 10 1.38 22.39 106.62
CA ASP A 10 1.75 22.64 105.22
C ASP A 10 3.20 22.24 104.93
N GLU A 11 4.12 22.41 105.90
CA GLU A 11 5.49 21.90 105.81
C GLU A 11 5.53 20.36 105.76
N ILE A 12 4.76 19.66 106.61
CA ILE A 12 4.67 18.19 106.56
C ILE A 12 4.04 17.73 105.23
N LYS A 13 3.06 18.48 104.71
CA LYS A 13 2.48 18.20 103.39
C LYS A 13 3.52 18.35 102.28
N TYR A 14 4.36 19.39 102.34
CA TYR A 14 5.48 19.59 101.41
C TYR A 14 6.47 18.40 101.47
N VAL A 15 6.91 17.98 102.65
CA VAL A 15 7.77 16.79 102.83
C VAL A 15 7.13 15.57 102.16
N CYS A 16 5.84 15.31 102.41
CA CYS A 16 5.14 14.18 101.80
C CYS A 16 5.08 14.24 100.27
N THR A 17 5.08 15.45 99.67
CA THR A 17 5.03 15.63 98.19
C THR A 17 6.38 15.52 97.49
N VAL A 18 7.50 15.76 98.17
CA VAL A 18 8.83 15.76 97.54
C VAL A 18 9.59 14.43 97.64
N ILE A 19 9.13 13.48 98.48
CA ILE A 19 9.65 12.11 98.46
C ILE A 19 9.28 11.45 97.13
N PRO A 20 10.24 10.93 96.33
CA PRO A 20 9.94 10.25 95.08
C PRO A 20 8.99 9.05 95.28
N PHE A 21 7.90 8.98 94.50
CA PHE A 21 6.90 7.92 94.61
C PHE A 21 7.49 6.49 94.60
N LYS A 22 8.59 6.28 93.86
CA LYS A 22 9.32 5.01 93.83
C LYS A 22 9.78 4.57 95.23
N GLU A 23 10.34 5.48 96.02
CA GLU A 23 10.85 5.19 97.37
C GLU A 23 9.70 4.87 98.33
N ILE A 24 8.60 5.61 98.25
CA ILE A 24 7.37 5.34 99.02
C ILE A 24 6.83 3.94 98.70
N SER A 25 6.77 3.58 97.41
CA SER A 25 6.30 2.27 96.93
C SER A 25 7.24 1.13 97.38
N GLU A 26 8.54 1.34 97.35
CA GLU A 26 9.55 0.36 97.81
C GLU A 26 9.51 0.17 99.33
N TYR A 27 9.34 1.25 100.11
CA TYR A 27 9.20 1.18 101.56
C TYR A 27 7.95 0.42 102.00
N PHE A 28 6.79 0.73 101.42
CA PHE A 28 5.54 -0.01 101.70
C PHE A 28 5.62 -1.49 101.26
N ARG A 29 6.33 -1.78 100.16
CA ARG A 29 6.58 -3.16 99.72
C ARG A 29 7.52 -3.93 100.66
N LYS A 30 8.45 -3.23 101.32
CA LYS A 30 9.38 -3.80 102.31
C LYS A 30 8.70 -4.13 103.64
N TYR A 31 7.64 -3.39 104.02
CA TYR A 31 6.92 -3.56 105.28
C TYR A 31 5.41 -3.84 105.09
N PRO A 32 5.02 -4.91 104.39
CA PRO A 32 3.62 -5.16 104.02
C PRO A 32 2.70 -5.32 105.24
N LYS A 33 3.19 -5.92 106.34
CA LYS A 33 2.41 -6.10 107.58
C LYS A 33 2.08 -4.78 108.29
N GLU A 34 2.89 -3.74 108.14
CA GLU A 34 2.59 -2.41 108.71
C GLU A 34 1.71 -1.60 107.75
N PHE A 35 1.93 -1.75 106.43
CA PHE A 35 1.07 -1.18 105.39
C PHE A 35 -0.38 -1.69 105.47
N ASP A 36 -0.60 -3.00 105.64
CA ASP A 36 -1.94 -3.59 105.79
C ASP A 36 -2.70 -3.05 107.03
N LYS A 37 -1.98 -2.62 108.08
CA LYS A 37 -2.59 -1.99 109.28
C LYS A 37 -3.01 -0.53 109.03
N LEU A 38 -2.44 0.15 108.04
CA LEU A 38 -2.86 1.51 107.68
C LEU A 38 -4.18 1.46 106.92
N GLN A 39 -4.29 0.58 105.93
CA GLN A 39 -5.51 0.41 105.13
C GLN A 39 -5.60 -1.01 104.52
N GLY A 40 -6.30 -1.90 105.23
CA GLY A 40 -6.51 -3.29 104.79
C GLY A 40 -7.24 -3.38 103.45
N GLY A 41 -6.82 -4.33 102.61
CA GLY A 41 -7.45 -4.64 101.32
C GLY A 41 -6.81 -3.98 100.09
N PHE A 42 -5.86 -3.07 100.26
CA PHE A 42 -5.11 -2.46 99.16
C PHE A 42 -3.78 -3.19 98.88
N ARG A 43 -3.37 -3.26 97.61
CA ARG A 43 -2.05 -3.78 97.22
C ARG A 43 -1.11 -2.63 96.90
N VAL A 44 0.16 -2.72 97.32
CA VAL A 44 1.19 -1.70 97.00
C VAL A 44 1.37 -1.51 95.48
N LYS A 45 1.14 -2.57 94.67
CA LYS A 45 1.19 -2.49 93.19
C LYS A 45 0.06 -1.66 92.56
N SER A 46 -1.04 -1.42 93.25
CA SER A 46 -2.16 -0.58 92.79
C SER A 46 -2.16 0.82 93.41
N LEU A 47 -1.09 1.18 94.12
CA LEU A 47 -0.90 2.52 94.65
C LEU A 47 -0.48 3.47 93.51
N ASN A 48 -1.05 4.67 93.49
CA ASN A 48 -0.59 5.78 92.65
C ASN A 48 -0.01 6.91 93.52
N GLU A 49 0.70 7.83 92.88
CA GLU A 49 1.47 8.91 93.53
C GLU A 49 0.62 9.76 94.48
N ASP A 50 -0.49 10.33 94.00
CA ASP A 50 -1.42 11.11 94.82
C ASP A 50 -1.94 10.36 96.06
N THR A 51 -2.20 9.06 95.93
CA THR A 51 -2.67 8.24 97.05
C THR A 51 -1.55 7.94 98.04
N ALA A 52 -0.33 7.71 97.56
CA ALA A 52 0.84 7.51 98.41
C ALA A 52 1.14 8.76 99.26
N ILE A 53 1.22 9.93 98.62
CA ILE A 53 1.43 11.23 99.27
C ILE A 53 0.34 11.50 100.32
N ARG A 54 -0.93 11.29 99.94
CA ARG A 54 -2.09 11.44 100.85
C ARG A 54 -2.04 10.49 102.03
N TRP A 55 -1.55 9.26 101.87
CA TRP A 55 -1.43 8.29 102.96
C TRP A 55 -0.29 8.64 103.91
N LEU A 56 0.87 9.05 103.40
CA LEU A 56 1.95 9.60 104.22
C LEU A 56 1.44 10.76 105.07
N TYR A 57 0.73 11.72 104.46
CA TYR A 57 0.20 12.87 105.17
C TYR A 57 -0.87 12.49 106.21
N ASN A 58 -1.85 11.66 105.84
CA ASN A 58 -2.96 11.30 106.73
C ASN A 58 -2.52 10.44 107.93
N PHE A 59 -1.58 9.52 107.70
CA PHE A 59 -1.09 8.59 108.72
C PHE A 59 0.23 9.02 109.38
N ARG A 60 0.70 10.25 109.14
CA ARG A 60 1.97 10.81 109.67
C ARG A 60 2.21 10.63 111.18
N ASN A 61 1.15 10.50 111.98
CA ASN A 61 1.23 10.31 113.44
C ASN A 61 1.37 8.82 113.85
N ARG A 62 1.38 7.87 112.90
CA ARG A 62 1.67 6.45 113.17
C ARG A 62 3.18 6.24 113.15
N ASP A 63 3.73 5.58 114.15
CA ASP A 63 5.18 5.37 114.31
C ASP A 63 5.88 4.86 113.04
N PHE A 64 5.23 3.96 112.29
CA PHE A 64 5.71 3.45 111.00
C PHE A 64 5.91 4.56 109.95
N ILE A 65 4.96 5.48 109.80
CA ILE A 65 5.07 6.61 108.86
C ILE A 65 5.93 7.73 109.44
N ALA A 66 5.82 8.00 110.74
CA ALA A 66 6.63 9.00 111.43
C ALA A 66 8.13 8.66 111.32
N SER A 67 8.50 7.39 111.51
CA SER A 67 9.87 6.91 111.35
C SER A 67 10.35 7.03 109.90
N PHE A 68 9.52 6.69 108.91
CA PHE A 68 9.83 6.87 107.49
C PHE A 68 10.12 8.33 107.14
N LEU A 69 9.19 9.25 107.46
CA LEU A 69 9.32 10.67 107.15
C LEU A 69 10.52 11.30 107.87
N ASN A 70 10.70 11.02 109.17
CA ASN A 70 11.85 11.52 109.91
C ASN A 70 13.18 11.01 109.35
N LYS A 71 13.25 9.75 108.91
CA LYS A 71 14.46 9.20 108.29
C LYS A 71 14.77 9.86 106.95
N HIS A 72 13.78 10.10 106.10
CA HIS A 72 14.02 10.81 104.83
C HIS A 72 14.47 12.25 105.07
N ILE A 73 13.89 12.96 106.04
CA ILE A 73 14.35 14.30 106.44
C ILE A 73 15.82 14.24 106.93
N GLU A 74 16.16 13.30 107.80
CA GLU A 74 17.51 13.13 108.34
C GLU A 74 18.53 12.86 107.22
N GLN A 75 18.22 11.91 106.33
CA GLN A 75 19.04 11.57 105.17
C GLN A 75 19.24 12.74 104.20
N TRP A 76 18.18 13.50 103.88
CA TRP A 76 18.33 14.67 102.99
C TRP A 76 19.18 15.77 103.60
N ILE A 77 19.13 15.94 104.93
CA ILE A 77 19.99 16.92 105.61
C ILE A 77 21.45 16.46 105.57
N GLU A 78 21.73 15.17 105.82
CA GLU A 78 23.07 14.59 105.69
C GLU A 78 23.62 14.74 104.26
N GLU A 79 22.83 14.36 103.24
CA GLU A 79 23.20 14.50 101.81
C GLU A 79 23.51 15.96 101.42
N ILE A 80 22.70 16.92 101.90
CA ILE A 80 22.92 18.35 101.63
C ILE A 80 24.16 18.87 102.36
N ASP A 81 24.41 18.44 103.60
CA ASP A 81 25.62 18.82 104.35
C ASP A 81 26.89 18.32 103.68
N GLU A 82 26.90 17.07 103.23
CA GLU A 82 28.04 16.49 102.52
C GLU A 82 28.32 17.20 101.19
N GLU A 83 27.29 17.55 100.42
CA GLU A 83 27.46 18.31 99.18
C GLU A 83 27.85 19.77 99.43
N LEU A 84 27.28 20.43 100.46
CA LEU A 84 27.72 21.76 100.87
C LEU A 84 29.20 21.78 101.27
N ALA A 85 29.67 20.79 102.03
CA ALA A 85 31.08 20.67 102.39
C ALA A 85 31.99 20.58 101.15
N LYS A 86 31.66 19.70 100.18
CA LYS A 86 32.41 19.55 98.92
C LYS A 86 32.43 20.85 98.10
N VAL A 87 31.28 21.53 98.02
CA VAL A 87 31.13 22.78 97.26
C VAL A 87 31.91 23.93 97.93
N LEU A 88 31.90 24.01 99.26
CA LEU A 88 32.70 24.98 100.01
C LEU A 88 34.21 24.73 99.88
N GLU A 89 34.67 23.47 99.91
CA GLU A 89 36.07 23.10 99.64
C GLU A 89 36.52 23.51 98.23
N SER A 90 35.60 23.57 97.26
CA SER A 90 35.89 24.05 95.90
C SER A 90 36.04 25.57 95.76
N GLY A 91 35.84 26.34 96.84
CA GLY A 91 36.08 27.78 96.91
C GLY A 91 34.88 28.67 96.60
N LEU A 92 33.66 28.11 96.57
CA LEU A 92 32.42 28.88 96.49
C LEU A 92 32.11 29.55 97.83
N ASP A 93 31.53 30.76 97.80
CA ASP A 93 31.02 31.41 98.99
C ASP A 93 29.79 30.67 99.55
N GLN A 94 29.50 30.89 100.84
CA GLN A 94 28.47 30.15 101.55
C GLN A 94 27.07 30.31 100.96
N GLU A 95 26.73 31.50 100.42
CA GLU A 95 25.41 31.75 99.87
C GLU A 95 25.27 31.17 98.46
N ALA A 96 26.33 31.26 97.63
CA ALA A 96 26.37 30.58 96.34
C ALA A 96 26.34 29.04 96.49
N ALA A 97 27.03 28.49 97.50
CA ALA A 97 26.98 27.07 97.83
C ALA A 97 25.56 26.62 98.22
N TYR A 98 24.86 27.39 99.07
CA TYR A 98 23.46 27.15 99.37
C TYR A 98 22.57 27.22 98.13
N ILE A 99 22.76 28.21 97.24
CA ILE A 99 21.97 28.34 96.02
C ILE A 99 22.15 27.11 95.11
N ASP A 100 23.39 26.66 94.87
CA ASP A 100 23.62 25.54 93.95
C ASP A 100 23.13 24.20 94.53
N VAL A 101 23.51 23.86 95.77
CA VAL A 101 23.13 22.57 96.38
C VAL A 101 21.63 22.49 96.62
N LEU A 102 21.01 23.54 97.17
CA LEU A 102 19.57 23.49 97.46
C LEU A 102 18.72 23.48 96.17
N SER A 103 19.21 24.02 95.04
CA SER A 103 18.50 23.99 93.75
C SER A 103 18.31 22.60 93.17
N ARG A 104 19.19 21.67 93.53
CA ARG A 104 19.13 20.24 93.17
C ARG A 104 18.48 19.37 94.25
N SER A 105 18.22 19.94 95.42
CA SER A 105 17.69 19.21 96.59
C SER A 105 16.15 19.10 96.60
N PHE A 106 15.66 18.22 97.47
CA PHE A 106 14.24 18.08 97.82
C PHE A 106 13.65 19.34 98.51
N PHE A 107 14.46 20.30 98.95
CA PHE A 107 14.02 21.58 99.51
C PHE A 107 14.00 22.73 98.48
N SER A 108 14.30 22.48 97.21
CA SER A 108 14.29 23.50 96.13
C SER A 108 12.98 24.28 96.00
N GLY A 109 11.83 23.68 96.38
CA GLY A 109 10.52 24.34 96.41
C GLY A 109 10.11 24.94 97.76
N ASN A 110 10.90 24.76 98.82
CA ASN A 110 10.65 25.32 100.16
C ASN A 110 11.96 25.39 100.98
N VAL A 111 12.82 26.35 100.65
CA VAL A 111 14.14 26.51 101.31
C VAL A 111 14.01 26.96 102.76
N ALA A 112 12.95 27.70 103.12
CA ALA A 112 12.69 28.08 104.51
C ALA A 112 12.54 26.85 105.44
N LEU A 113 11.98 25.75 104.93
CA LEU A 113 11.87 24.50 105.67
C LEU A 113 13.23 23.86 105.98
N PHE A 114 14.21 23.95 105.08
CA PHE A 114 15.57 23.44 105.32
C PHE A 114 16.21 24.13 106.53
N PHE A 115 16.27 25.47 106.52
CA PHE A 115 16.85 26.25 107.63
C PHE A 115 16.09 26.03 108.95
N LYS A 116 14.76 25.88 108.89
CA LYS A 116 13.93 25.53 110.05
C LYS A 116 14.28 24.16 110.65
N ILE A 117 14.46 23.13 109.81
CA ILE A 117 14.88 21.79 110.25
C ILE A 117 16.30 21.82 110.83
N LYS A 118 17.20 22.62 110.25
CA LYS A 118 18.54 22.91 110.79
C LYS A 118 18.55 23.68 112.10
N ARG A 119 17.43 24.32 112.48
CA ARG A 119 17.32 25.27 113.59
C ARG A 119 18.24 26.48 113.42
N GLU A 120 18.48 26.87 112.17
CA GLU A 120 19.14 28.12 111.81
C GLU A 120 18.11 29.24 111.64
N GLU A 121 18.09 30.20 112.56
CA GLU A 121 17.26 31.39 112.42
C GLU A 121 17.84 32.31 111.33
N LYS A 122 17.01 32.66 110.34
CA LYS A 122 17.32 33.58 109.25
C LYS A 122 16.24 34.66 109.18
N SER A 123 16.57 35.85 108.68
CA SER A 123 15.57 36.91 108.49
C SER A 123 14.59 36.56 107.36
N GLU A 124 13.38 37.11 107.43
CA GLU A 124 12.34 36.87 106.41
C GLU A 124 12.79 37.34 105.02
N ASP A 125 13.52 38.45 104.93
CA ASP A 125 14.05 38.99 103.68
C ASP A 125 15.16 38.12 103.10
N TYR A 126 16.05 37.57 103.94
CA TYR A 126 17.04 36.59 103.51
C TYR A 126 16.37 35.35 102.91
N LEU A 127 15.35 34.80 103.59
CA LEU A 127 14.63 33.62 103.11
C LEU A 127 13.90 33.89 101.79
N LYS A 128 13.31 35.08 101.60
CA LYS A 128 12.68 35.47 100.32
C LYS A 128 13.69 35.49 99.17
N VAL A 129 14.85 36.12 99.38
CA VAL A 129 15.91 36.19 98.36
C VAL A 129 16.46 34.79 98.07
N MET A 130 16.82 34.02 99.10
CA MET A 130 17.37 32.68 98.95
C MET A 130 16.39 31.71 98.27
N CYS A 131 15.11 31.69 98.66
CA CYS A 131 14.08 30.87 97.98
C CYS A 131 13.98 31.23 96.48
N SER A 132 14.00 32.53 96.15
CA SER A 132 13.89 33.01 94.77
C SER A 132 15.11 32.60 93.93
N SER A 133 16.32 32.73 94.49
CA SER A 133 17.57 32.36 93.83
C SER A 133 17.69 30.85 93.59
N VAL A 134 17.36 30.05 94.61
CA VAL A 134 17.32 28.57 94.52
C VAL A 134 16.30 28.09 93.49
N PHE A 135 15.11 28.68 93.47
CA PHE A 135 14.06 28.34 92.51
C PHE A 135 14.49 28.68 91.06
N TYR A 136 15.07 29.86 90.85
CA TYR A 136 15.61 30.27 89.55
C TYR A 136 16.69 29.31 89.04
N GLN A 137 17.67 28.98 89.89
CA GLN A 137 18.74 28.03 89.57
C GLN A 137 18.19 26.63 89.24
N SER A 138 17.19 26.15 89.99
CA SER A 138 16.55 24.84 89.74
C SER A 138 15.82 24.78 88.39
N ALA A 139 15.12 25.86 88.03
CA ALA A 139 14.43 25.99 86.74
C ALA A 139 15.42 26.10 85.56
N HIS A 140 16.51 26.84 85.74
CA HIS A 140 17.56 27.00 84.74
C HIS A 140 18.29 25.67 84.46
N GLN A 141 18.64 24.90 85.50
CA GLN A 141 19.31 23.60 85.34
C GLN A 141 18.44 22.59 84.56
N LYS A 142 17.15 22.48 84.89
CA LYS A 142 16.19 21.61 84.17
C LYS A 142 16.05 21.97 82.69
N THR A 143 16.16 23.25 82.35
CA THR A 143 16.11 23.73 80.96
C THR A 143 17.36 23.30 80.19
N ASN A 144 18.55 23.49 80.78
CA ASN A 144 19.83 23.07 80.18
C ASN A 144 19.91 21.55 79.96
N GLU A 145 19.39 20.74 80.89
CA GLU A 145 19.35 19.28 80.73
C GLU A 145 18.49 18.84 79.54
N ALA A 146 17.32 19.45 79.37
CA ALA A 146 16.42 19.17 78.25
C ALA A 146 17.05 19.58 76.89
N GLU A 147 17.74 20.72 76.83
CA GLU A 147 18.47 21.14 75.62
C GLU A 147 19.64 20.19 75.31
N LEU A 148 20.40 19.76 76.32
CA LEU A 148 21.52 18.84 76.15
C LEU A 148 21.07 17.48 75.61
N ASP A 149 19.96 16.93 76.10
CA ASP A 149 19.42 15.66 75.60
C ASP A 149 18.80 15.79 74.19
N PHE A 150 18.21 16.94 73.85
CA PHE A 150 17.81 17.25 72.47
C PHE A 150 19.02 17.26 71.52
N LEU A 151 20.12 17.92 71.92
CA LEU A 151 21.36 17.95 71.13
C LEU A 151 21.98 16.56 70.96
N LYS A 152 22.07 15.74 72.02
CA LYS A 152 22.52 14.33 71.94
C LYS A 152 21.65 13.48 71.02
N LYS A 153 20.33 13.74 70.95
CA LYS A 153 19.44 13.05 70.02
C LYS A 153 19.75 13.45 68.58
N ARG A 154 19.83 14.75 68.30
CA ARG A 154 20.11 15.29 66.96
C ARG A 154 21.51 14.91 66.46
N GLN A 155 22.50 14.78 67.35
CA GLN A 155 23.83 14.30 67.00
C GLN A 155 23.82 12.85 66.51
N ARG A 156 23.02 11.97 67.13
CA ARG A 156 22.84 10.58 66.68
C ARG A 156 22.17 10.52 65.30
N GLU A 157 21.08 11.26 65.13
CA GLU A 157 20.36 11.37 63.85
C GLU A 157 21.31 11.83 62.71
N LEU A 158 22.22 12.77 62.97
CA LEU A 158 23.24 13.20 61.99
C LEU A 158 24.32 12.14 61.69
N THR A 159 24.75 11.36 62.69
CA THR A 159 25.72 10.27 62.44
C THR A 159 25.12 9.11 61.65
N ASP A 160 23.84 8.78 61.86
CA ASP A 160 23.14 7.75 61.10
C ASP A 160 23.03 8.17 59.61
N ILE A 161 22.63 9.43 59.34
CA ILE A 161 22.58 9.99 57.98
C ILE A 161 23.97 10.02 57.32
N GLN A 162 25.03 10.33 58.07
CA GLN A 162 26.39 10.36 57.53
C GLN A 162 26.86 8.98 57.07
N GLU A 163 26.47 7.91 57.77
CA GLU A 163 26.84 6.54 57.40
C GLU A 163 26.01 6.04 56.21
N GLU A 164 24.72 6.40 56.13
CA GLU A 164 23.88 6.10 54.96
C GLU A 164 24.45 6.73 53.68
N LEU A 165 24.85 8.01 53.73
CA LEU A 165 25.46 8.72 52.60
C LEU A 165 26.79 8.07 52.13
N LYS A 166 27.64 7.59 53.05
CA LYS A 166 28.87 6.86 52.67
C LYS A 166 28.57 5.58 51.90
N ASN A 167 27.57 4.82 52.34
CA ASN A 167 27.17 3.58 51.68
C ASN A 167 26.63 3.85 50.27
N GLN A 168 25.84 4.90 50.10
CA GLN A 168 25.35 5.35 48.78
C GLN A 168 26.53 5.71 47.84
N ILE A 169 27.50 6.51 48.30
CA ILE A 169 28.70 6.87 47.53
C ILE A 169 29.47 5.62 47.08
N PHE A 170 29.67 4.64 47.97
CA PHE A 170 30.39 3.41 47.64
C PHE A 170 29.69 2.56 46.56
N ASP A 171 28.36 2.46 46.61
CA ASP A 171 27.59 1.75 45.57
C ASP A 171 27.57 2.52 44.23
N GLU A 172 27.57 3.86 44.25
CA GLU A 172 27.73 4.68 43.05
C GLU A 172 29.11 4.50 42.40
N GLU A 173 30.21 4.55 43.17
CA GLU A 173 31.57 4.29 42.69
C GLU A 173 31.68 2.92 42.01
N LYS A 174 31.10 1.89 42.64
CA LYS A 174 31.04 0.52 42.12
C LYS A 174 30.23 0.43 40.82
N ASN A 175 29.22 1.27 40.63
CA ASN A 175 28.46 1.34 39.39
C ASN A 175 29.20 2.10 38.28
N ILE A 176 29.88 3.20 38.60
CA ILE A 176 30.77 3.92 37.69
C ILE A 176 31.85 2.98 37.13
N GLU A 177 32.46 2.15 37.97
CA GLU A 177 33.50 1.20 37.55
C GLU A 177 32.96 0.10 36.61
N LYS A 178 31.71 -0.36 36.80
CA LYS A 178 31.04 -1.27 35.85
C LYS A 178 30.78 -0.58 34.51
N LEU A 179 30.35 0.68 34.52
CA LEU A 179 30.05 1.45 33.30
C LEU A 179 31.32 1.70 32.49
N LYS A 180 32.43 2.09 33.12
CA LYS A 180 33.74 2.23 32.46
C LYS A 180 34.18 0.94 31.74
N LYS A 181 33.99 -0.22 32.37
CA LYS A 181 34.32 -1.52 31.73
C LYS A 181 33.49 -1.77 30.48
N LYS A 182 32.16 -1.56 30.54
CA LYS A 182 31.29 -1.64 29.35
C LYS A 182 31.69 -0.64 28.26
N GLU A 183 32.08 0.57 28.62
CA GLU A 183 32.56 1.58 27.67
C GLU A 183 33.83 1.11 26.94
N THR A 184 34.78 0.49 27.64
CA THR A 184 36.01 -0.05 27.02
C THR A 184 35.73 -1.24 26.11
N GLU A 185 34.74 -2.07 26.43
CA GLU A 185 34.32 -3.22 25.62
C GLU A 185 33.64 -2.76 24.32
N LEU A 186 32.66 -1.84 24.41
CA LEU A 186 31.99 -1.25 23.25
C LEU A 186 32.97 -0.50 22.32
N LYS A 187 33.97 0.20 22.87
CA LYS A 187 35.03 0.83 22.06
C LYS A 187 35.88 -0.18 21.28
N LYS A 188 36.08 -1.39 21.82
CA LYS A 188 36.80 -2.48 21.14
C LYS A 188 35.96 -3.04 19.99
N GLU A 189 34.68 -3.34 20.24
CA GLU A 189 33.74 -3.82 19.21
C GLU A 189 33.58 -2.82 18.07
N LEU A 190 33.43 -1.53 18.38
CA LEU A 190 33.34 -0.45 17.39
C LEU A 190 34.57 -0.42 16.46
N LYS A 191 35.77 -0.56 17.03
CA LYS A 191 37.03 -0.59 16.25
C LYS A 191 37.11 -1.81 15.33
N GLU A 192 36.60 -2.96 15.78
CA GLU A 192 36.54 -4.17 14.95
C GLU A 192 35.50 -4.04 13.83
N LYS A 193 34.35 -3.41 14.10
CA LYS A 193 33.33 -3.11 13.08
C LYS A 193 33.78 -2.12 12.02
N ILE A 194 34.53 -1.08 12.40
CA ILE A 194 35.14 -0.15 11.44
C ILE A 194 36.08 -0.90 10.48
N LYS A 195 36.95 -1.77 11.02
CA LYS A 195 37.86 -2.59 10.20
C LYS A 195 37.13 -3.55 9.24
N GLN A 196 36.00 -4.12 9.66
CA GLN A 196 35.15 -4.94 8.80
C GLN A 196 34.54 -4.10 7.66
N LEU A 197 34.07 -2.89 7.96
CA LEU A 197 33.51 -1.96 6.97
C LEU A 197 34.54 -1.53 5.91
N GLU A 198 35.76 -1.17 6.35
CA GLU A 198 36.87 -0.82 5.45
C GLU A 198 37.20 -1.96 4.47
N GLN A 199 37.19 -3.22 4.94
CA GLN A 199 37.44 -4.40 4.11
C GLN A 199 36.32 -4.67 3.08
N GLU A 200 35.05 -4.48 3.45
CA GLU A 200 33.95 -4.60 2.48
C GLU A 200 33.93 -3.44 1.48
N GLN A 201 34.31 -2.23 1.89
CA GLN A 201 34.45 -1.09 0.99
C GLN A 201 35.55 -1.33 -0.05
N GLU A 202 36.69 -1.90 0.33
CA GLU A 202 37.76 -2.27 -0.60
C GLU A 202 37.37 -3.42 -1.56
N LYS A 203 36.52 -4.37 -1.12
CA LYS A 203 35.93 -5.36 -2.03
C LYS A 203 34.98 -4.72 -3.04
N SER A 204 34.16 -3.77 -2.58
CA SER A 204 33.18 -3.07 -3.41
C SER A 204 33.85 -2.26 -4.52
N THR A 205 34.92 -1.52 -4.23
CA THR A 205 35.68 -0.78 -5.26
C THR A 205 36.30 -1.73 -6.30
N ARG A 206 36.93 -2.83 -5.85
CA ARG A 206 37.48 -3.87 -6.74
C ARG A 206 36.43 -4.59 -7.59
N LEU A 207 35.17 -4.62 -7.17
CA LEU A 207 34.05 -5.13 -7.97
C LEU A 207 33.58 -4.09 -8.99
N SER A 208 33.46 -2.81 -8.61
CA SER A 208 33.16 -1.71 -9.53
C SER A 208 34.16 -1.66 -10.69
N GLU A 209 35.47 -1.68 -10.39
CA GLU A 209 36.54 -1.70 -11.41
C GLU A 209 36.50 -2.91 -12.37
N LYS A 210 35.80 -3.99 -11.99
CA LYS A 210 35.57 -5.15 -12.87
C LYS A 210 34.33 -4.97 -13.73
N ILE A 211 33.26 -4.39 -13.17
CA ILE A 211 32.05 -4.03 -13.91
C ILE A 211 32.41 -3.05 -15.02
N ASP A 212 33.13 -1.96 -14.70
CA ASP A 212 33.56 -0.96 -15.68
C ASP A 212 34.35 -1.57 -16.87
N LYS A 213 35.19 -2.58 -16.59
CA LYS A 213 35.95 -3.30 -17.62
C LYS A 213 35.07 -4.19 -18.49
N LEU A 214 34.15 -4.93 -17.87
CA LEU A 214 33.21 -5.80 -18.59
C LEU A 214 32.22 -4.99 -19.43
N GLU A 215 31.77 -3.84 -18.96
CA GLU A 215 30.93 -2.91 -19.74
C GLU A 215 31.70 -2.36 -20.96
N ALA A 216 32.97 -1.98 -20.78
CA ALA A 216 33.83 -1.53 -21.88
C ALA A 216 34.14 -2.64 -22.90
N GLU A 217 34.24 -3.89 -22.49
CA GLU A 217 34.38 -5.05 -23.39
C GLU A 217 33.07 -5.36 -24.12
N LEU A 218 31.94 -5.39 -23.41
CA LEU A 218 30.61 -5.65 -23.98
C LEU A 218 30.23 -4.59 -25.00
N LYS A 219 30.53 -3.32 -24.74
CA LYS A 219 30.30 -2.23 -25.71
C LYS A 219 31.09 -2.44 -27.01
N LYS A 220 32.35 -2.86 -26.95
CA LYS A 220 33.16 -3.15 -28.15
C LYS A 220 32.54 -4.29 -28.97
N VAL A 221 32.04 -5.33 -28.30
CA VAL A 221 31.36 -6.45 -28.99
C VAL A 221 30.08 -5.97 -29.67
N GLN A 222 29.29 -5.13 -29.01
CA GLN A 222 28.09 -4.52 -29.62
C GLN A 222 28.43 -3.64 -30.83
N ASP A 223 29.44 -2.76 -30.73
CA ASP A 223 29.88 -1.91 -31.84
C ASP A 223 30.35 -2.76 -33.05
N ASP A 224 31.08 -3.86 -32.80
CA ASP A 224 31.50 -4.84 -33.81
C ASP A 224 30.32 -5.59 -34.47
N GLU A 225 29.29 -5.95 -33.70
CA GLU A 225 28.08 -6.62 -34.22
C GLU A 225 27.20 -5.67 -35.04
N VAL A 226 27.05 -4.41 -34.61
CA VAL A 226 26.37 -3.36 -35.37
C VAL A 226 27.07 -3.13 -36.72
N TRP A 227 28.41 -3.06 -36.72
CA TRP A 227 29.18 -2.92 -37.96
C TRP A 227 29.00 -4.11 -38.92
N LYS A 228 29.09 -5.34 -38.42
CA LYS A 228 28.84 -6.57 -39.22
C LYS A 228 27.41 -6.60 -39.78
N THR A 229 26.43 -6.19 -38.99
CA THR A 229 25.02 -6.14 -39.39
C THR A 229 24.79 -5.12 -40.51
N ALA A 230 25.40 -3.93 -40.40
CA ALA A 230 25.35 -2.93 -41.45
C ALA A 230 26.02 -3.40 -42.76
N GLU A 231 27.17 -4.09 -42.68
CA GLU A 231 27.84 -4.67 -43.86
C GLU A 231 26.99 -5.77 -44.52
N MET A 232 26.30 -6.60 -43.73
CA MET A 232 25.36 -7.61 -44.24
C MET A 232 24.13 -6.97 -44.89
N GLN A 233 23.56 -5.93 -44.29
CA GLN A 233 22.42 -5.22 -44.88
C GLN A 233 22.79 -4.60 -46.24
N GLN A 234 23.95 -3.95 -46.35
CA GLN A 234 24.43 -3.38 -47.62
C GLN A 234 24.58 -4.46 -48.72
N LYS A 235 25.00 -5.67 -48.36
CA LYS A 235 25.06 -6.82 -49.28
C LYS A 235 23.67 -7.28 -49.71
N ILE A 236 22.71 -7.34 -48.77
CA ILE A 236 21.30 -7.68 -49.06
C ILE A 236 20.68 -6.66 -50.02
N ASP A 237 20.87 -5.35 -49.77
CA ASP A 237 20.33 -4.29 -50.63
C ASP A 237 20.91 -4.37 -52.05
N THR A 238 22.23 -4.62 -52.15
CA THR A 238 22.93 -4.81 -53.43
C THR A 238 22.41 -6.02 -54.22
N LEU A 239 22.15 -7.13 -53.54
CA LEU A 239 21.59 -8.34 -54.15
C LEU A 239 20.13 -8.13 -54.55
N THR A 240 19.34 -7.44 -53.72
CA THR A 240 17.93 -7.11 -53.99
C THR A 240 17.79 -6.23 -55.22
N SER A 241 18.65 -5.21 -55.38
CA SER A 241 18.70 -4.38 -56.59
C SER A 241 19.00 -5.21 -57.84
N LYS A 242 20.00 -6.11 -57.78
CA LYS A 242 20.35 -6.99 -58.90
C LYS A 242 19.24 -7.99 -59.25
N LEU A 243 18.50 -8.47 -58.24
CA LEU A 243 17.35 -9.36 -58.43
C LEU A 243 16.24 -8.61 -59.18
N LYS A 244 15.95 -7.37 -58.80
CA LYS A 244 14.98 -6.52 -59.49
C LYS A 244 15.35 -6.29 -60.97
N ASP A 245 16.61 -5.91 -61.25
CA ASP A 245 17.10 -5.74 -62.62
C ASP A 245 16.97 -7.02 -63.47
N GLN A 246 17.10 -8.20 -62.86
CA GLN A 246 16.89 -9.50 -63.51
C GLN A 246 15.39 -9.76 -63.77
N THR A 247 14.53 -9.46 -62.80
CA THR A 247 13.06 -9.59 -62.93
C THR A 247 12.51 -8.67 -64.02
N ASP A 248 12.94 -7.41 -64.07
CA ASP A 248 12.51 -6.44 -65.08
C ASP A 248 12.94 -6.89 -66.50
N LYS A 249 14.14 -7.48 -66.63
CA LYS A 249 14.59 -8.10 -67.90
C LYS A 249 13.78 -9.33 -68.27
N ALA A 250 13.44 -10.19 -67.31
CA ALA A 250 12.63 -11.38 -67.54
C ALA A 250 11.22 -11.00 -68.06
N ALA A 251 10.57 -10.01 -67.44
CA ALA A 251 9.28 -9.46 -67.89
C ALA A 251 9.37 -8.85 -69.31
N GLY A 252 10.48 -8.17 -69.64
CA GLY A 252 10.74 -7.69 -70.99
C GLY A 252 10.85 -8.83 -72.02
N TYR A 253 11.53 -9.93 -71.67
CA TYR A 253 11.60 -11.12 -72.52
C TYR A 253 10.25 -11.81 -72.67
N GLU A 254 9.46 -11.92 -71.60
CA GLU A 254 8.11 -12.52 -71.61
C GLU A 254 7.13 -11.72 -72.47
N THR A 255 7.20 -10.39 -72.42
CA THR A 255 6.50 -9.48 -73.33
C THR A 255 6.90 -9.74 -74.79
N SER A 256 8.20 -9.85 -75.06
CA SER A 256 8.71 -10.12 -76.41
C SER A 256 8.26 -11.49 -76.94
N ILE A 257 8.28 -12.52 -76.09
CA ILE A 257 7.79 -13.87 -76.42
C ILE A 257 6.30 -13.84 -76.77
N SER A 258 5.50 -13.07 -76.01
CA SER A 258 4.07 -12.91 -76.26
C SER A 258 3.76 -12.19 -77.59
N GLU A 259 4.56 -11.18 -77.94
CA GLU A 259 4.46 -10.54 -79.27
C GLU A 259 4.83 -11.52 -80.38
N TYR A 260 5.94 -12.26 -80.25
CA TYR A 260 6.34 -13.26 -81.25
C TYR A 260 5.29 -14.37 -81.42
N ALA A 261 4.73 -14.89 -80.33
CA ALA A 261 3.66 -15.89 -80.37
C ALA A 261 2.42 -15.37 -81.12
N SER A 262 2.02 -14.12 -80.85
CA SER A 262 0.90 -13.47 -81.54
C SER A 262 1.15 -13.34 -83.04
N ARG A 263 2.36 -12.91 -83.43
CA ARG A 263 2.77 -12.80 -84.84
C ARG A 263 2.82 -14.16 -85.54
N LEU A 264 3.24 -15.20 -84.82
CA LEU A 264 3.29 -16.57 -85.33
C LEU A 264 1.88 -17.10 -85.59
N SER A 265 0.92 -16.89 -84.66
CA SER A 265 -0.49 -17.21 -84.87
C SER A 265 -1.07 -16.50 -86.11
N THR A 266 -0.82 -15.20 -86.29
CA THR A 266 -1.31 -14.48 -87.49
C THR A 266 -0.71 -15.02 -88.78
N ALA A 267 0.55 -15.47 -88.76
CA ALA A 267 1.20 -16.09 -89.92
C ALA A 267 0.63 -17.49 -90.22
N GLU A 268 0.24 -18.25 -89.20
CA GLU A 268 -0.44 -19.55 -89.36
C GLU A 268 -1.83 -19.39 -89.99
N ASP A 269 -2.62 -18.41 -89.54
CA ASP A 269 -3.92 -18.05 -90.13
C ASP A 269 -3.80 -17.62 -91.61
N ASP A 270 -2.77 -16.82 -91.92
CA ASP A 270 -2.46 -16.43 -93.30
C ASP A 270 -2.06 -17.65 -94.15
N ILE A 271 -1.22 -18.55 -93.63
CA ILE A 271 -0.81 -19.79 -94.30
C ILE A 271 -2.04 -20.66 -94.61
N GLU A 272 -2.97 -20.82 -93.66
CA GLU A 272 -4.17 -21.62 -93.88
C GLU A 272 -5.13 -20.94 -94.87
N THR A 273 -5.24 -19.61 -94.83
CA THR A 273 -5.95 -18.81 -95.84
C THR A 273 -5.35 -19.01 -97.24
N TRP A 274 -4.02 -19.03 -97.37
CA TRP A 274 -3.33 -19.27 -98.63
C TRP A 274 -3.48 -20.71 -99.13
N LYS A 275 -3.38 -21.73 -98.27
CA LYS A 275 -3.68 -23.13 -98.63
C LYS A 275 -5.09 -23.27 -99.18
N ASN A 276 -6.08 -22.63 -98.57
CA ASN A 276 -7.47 -22.67 -99.03
C ASN A 276 -7.65 -21.95 -100.39
N LYS A 277 -6.97 -20.81 -100.61
CA LYS A 277 -6.90 -20.16 -101.94
C LYS A 277 -6.25 -21.04 -103.01
N VAL A 278 -5.15 -21.73 -102.69
CA VAL A 278 -4.47 -22.67 -103.60
C VAL A 278 -5.40 -23.83 -103.94
N ARG A 279 -5.98 -24.51 -102.93
CA ARG A 279 -6.92 -25.63 -103.10
C ARG A 279 -8.15 -25.24 -103.94
N SER A 280 -8.62 -23.99 -103.84
CA SER A 280 -9.68 -23.44 -104.69
C SER A 280 -9.23 -23.26 -106.14
N ARG A 281 -8.04 -22.70 -106.39
CA ARG A 281 -7.48 -22.57 -107.74
C ARG A 281 -7.12 -23.91 -108.39
N GLU A 282 -6.68 -24.90 -107.62
CA GLU A 282 -6.46 -26.27 -108.11
C GLU A 282 -7.76 -26.91 -108.59
N LYS A 283 -8.87 -26.76 -107.83
CA LYS A 283 -10.20 -27.17 -108.28
C LYS A 283 -10.60 -26.47 -109.59
N GLN A 284 -10.42 -25.15 -109.69
CA GLN A 284 -10.69 -24.40 -110.91
C GLN A 284 -9.84 -24.88 -112.11
N LEU A 285 -8.55 -25.16 -111.88
CA LEU A 285 -7.65 -25.69 -112.90
C LEU A 285 -8.07 -27.10 -113.34
N PHE A 286 -8.59 -27.92 -112.43
CA PHE A 286 -9.12 -29.24 -112.74
C PHE A 286 -10.38 -29.16 -113.62
N THR A 287 -11.34 -28.28 -113.30
CA THR A 287 -12.51 -28.02 -114.16
C THR A 287 -12.09 -27.50 -115.54
N TYR A 288 -11.17 -26.52 -115.62
CA TYR A 288 -10.67 -26.04 -116.92
C TYR A 288 -9.94 -27.13 -117.72
N LYS A 289 -9.25 -28.07 -117.07
CA LYS A 289 -8.65 -29.23 -117.76
C LYS A 289 -9.71 -30.20 -118.28
N ALA A 290 -10.80 -30.42 -117.54
CA ALA A 290 -11.93 -31.24 -117.98
C ALA A 290 -12.66 -30.60 -119.17
N GLU A 291 -12.99 -29.30 -119.09
CA GLU A 291 -13.58 -28.51 -120.16
C GLU A 291 -12.70 -28.46 -121.42
N ARG A 292 -11.37 -28.36 -121.24
CA ARG A 292 -10.43 -28.42 -122.36
C ARG A 292 -10.35 -29.83 -122.97
N ALA A 293 -10.57 -30.89 -122.20
CA ALA A 293 -10.61 -32.26 -122.71
C ALA A 293 -11.91 -32.52 -123.50
N THR A 294 -13.06 -32.03 -123.03
CA THR A 294 -14.32 -32.08 -123.82
C THR A 294 -14.18 -31.27 -125.10
N PHE A 295 -13.67 -30.04 -125.04
CA PHE A 295 -13.44 -29.20 -126.22
C PHE A 295 -12.46 -29.83 -127.24
N LEU A 296 -11.48 -30.60 -126.77
CA LEU A 296 -10.59 -31.37 -127.66
C LEU A 296 -11.33 -32.55 -128.32
N SER A 297 -12.17 -33.28 -127.58
CA SER A 297 -13.04 -34.32 -128.13
C SER A 297 -14.01 -33.75 -129.18
N ASP A 298 -14.64 -32.62 -128.88
CA ASP A 298 -15.56 -31.93 -129.80
C ASP A 298 -14.81 -31.46 -131.07
N LYS A 299 -13.60 -30.93 -130.92
CA LYS A 299 -12.72 -30.57 -132.05
C LYS A 299 -12.26 -31.79 -132.88
N GLU A 300 -12.09 -32.95 -132.27
CA GLU A 300 -11.78 -34.21 -132.98
C GLU A 300 -13.02 -34.70 -133.77
N SER A 301 -14.20 -34.61 -133.17
CA SER A 301 -15.50 -34.82 -133.81
C SER A 301 -15.70 -33.87 -135.01
N ASP A 302 -15.46 -32.57 -134.83
CA ASP A 302 -15.57 -31.57 -135.89
C ASP A 302 -14.54 -31.78 -136.99
N ARG A 303 -13.31 -32.21 -136.65
CA ARG A 303 -12.31 -32.62 -137.66
C ARG A 303 -12.73 -33.84 -138.46
N LYS A 304 -13.48 -34.77 -137.88
CA LYS A 304 -14.08 -35.91 -138.60
C LYS A 304 -15.20 -35.42 -139.51
N LYS A 305 -16.11 -34.59 -138.99
CA LYS A 305 -17.20 -33.96 -139.75
C LYS A 305 -16.74 -33.08 -140.90
N ILE A 306 -15.66 -32.31 -140.73
CA ILE A 306 -15.04 -31.49 -141.77
C ILE A 306 -14.40 -32.35 -142.87
N ARG A 307 -13.95 -33.57 -142.55
CA ARG A 307 -13.41 -34.52 -143.53
C ARG A 307 -14.52 -35.15 -144.37
N GLU A 308 -15.57 -35.60 -143.70
CA GLU A 308 -16.81 -36.11 -144.32
C GLU A 308 -17.47 -35.02 -145.20
N LEU A 309 -17.51 -33.76 -144.73
CA LEU A 309 -18.00 -32.61 -145.49
C LEU A 309 -17.09 -32.21 -146.66
N LYS A 310 -15.77 -32.42 -146.59
CA LYS A 310 -14.88 -32.21 -147.75
C LYS A 310 -15.09 -33.27 -148.83
N GLU A 311 -15.21 -34.55 -148.47
CA GLU A 311 -15.53 -35.62 -149.42
C GLU A 311 -16.94 -35.47 -150.02
N ALA A 312 -17.88 -34.86 -149.27
CA ALA A 312 -19.18 -34.45 -149.80
C ALA A 312 -19.09 -33.22 -150.71
N LEU A 313 -18.25 -32.22 -150.39
CA LEU A 313 -18.07 -30.99 -151.17
C LEU A 313 -17.42 -31.25 -152.54
N ASP A 314 -16.40 -32.10 -152.60
CA ASP A 314 -15.78 -32.50 -153.88
C ASP A 314 -16.73 -33.34 -154.76
N LYS A 315 -17.75 -33.99 -154.18
CA LYS A 315 -18.87 -34.61 -154.92
C LYS A 315 -19.97 -33.61 -155.32
N ALA A 316 -20.24 -32.60 -154.49
CA ALA A 316 -21.25 -31.58 -154.74
C ALA A 316 -20.86 -30.58 -155.84
N LEU A 317 -19.57 -30.24 -155.92
CA LEU A 317 -19.00 -29.37 -156.98
C LEU A 317 -19.13 -29.96 -158.40
N GLY A 318 -19.46 -31.25 -158.54
CA GLY A 318 -19.82 -31.88 -159.82
C GLY A 318 -21.31 -31.79 -160.19
N VAL A 319 -22.18 -31.41 -159.24
CA VAL A 319 -23.66 -31.46 -159.39
C VAL A 319 -24.30 -30.06 -159.31
N GLU A 320 -23.67 -29.09 -158.64
CA GLU A 320 -24.12 -27.69 -158.56
C GLU A 320 -23.93 -26.88 -159.87
N LYS A 321 -24.03 -27.57 -161.02
CA LYS A 321 -24.26 -26.97 -162.35
C LYS A 321 -25.69 -27.19 -162.85
N ALA A 322 -26.55 -27.81 -162.05
CA ALA A 322 -27.99 -27.91 -162.25
C ALA A 322 -28.73 -27.52 -160.96
N TYR A 323 -29.68 -26.57 -161.06
CA TYR A 323 -30.60 -26.13 -159.99
C TYR A 323 -29.92 -25.67 -158.67
N LYS A 324 -29.90 -24.39 -158.27
CA LYS A 324 -30.64 -23.20 -158.72
C LYS A 324 -32.16 -23.36 -158.83
N GLU A 325 -32.83 -23.67 -157.71
CA GLU A 325 -34.13 -23.05 -157.37
C GLU A 325 -34.52 -23.31 -155.90
N TYR A 326 -35.29 -22.39 -155.30
CA TYR A 326 -35.80 -22.43 -153.91
C TYR A 326 -34.74 -22.63 -152.80
N LEU A 327 -34.06 -21.60 -152.29
CA LEU A 327 -34.54 -20.25 -151.93
C LEU A 327 -35.73 -20.29 -150.95
N SER A 328 -35.44 -20.29 -149.64
CA SER A 328 -36.18 -19.60 -148.55
C SER A 328 -35.91 -20.26 -147.18
N VAL A 329 -35.91 -19.57 -146.04
CA VAL A 329 -35.50 -18.20 -145.67
C VAL A 329 -35.55 -18.11 -144.13
N PHE A 330 -34.65 -17.36 -143.49
CA PHE A 330 -34.79 -16.80 -142.12
C PHE A 330 -34.87 -17.78 -140.90
N SER A 331 -34.55 -17.40 -139.65
CA SER A 331 -33.76 -16.27 -139.11
C SER A 331 -33.69 -16.33 -137.56
N THR A 332 -32.58 -15.85 -136.95
CA THR A 332 -32.49 -15.00 -135.71
C THR A 332 -33.24 -15.35 -134.39
N GLN A 333 -32.86 -14.92 -133.18
CA GLN A 333 -31.62 -14.48 -132.49
C GLN A 333 -32.00 -14.07 -131.01
N LYS A 334 -31.02 -13.91 -130.11
CA LYS A 334 -31.02 -13.12 -128.83
C LYS A 334 -31.58 -13.66 -127.48
N GLU A 335 -30.64 -13.97 -126.57
CA GLU A 335 -30.27 -13.28 -125.29
C GLU A 335 -31.33 -12.61 -124.35
N PHE A 336 -31.18 -12.71 -122.99
CA PHE A 336 -30.60 -11.69 -122.05
C PHE A 336 -30.82 -11.95 -120.51
N TYR A 337 -30.17 -11.15 -119.62
CA TYR A 337 -30.04 -11.26 -118.13
C TYR A 337 -29.52 -9.92 -117.48
N PRO A 338 -29.27 -9.70 -116.15
CA PRO A 338 -29.88 -10.18 -114.88
C PRO A 338 -29.96 -9.11 -113.70
N GLN A 339 -30.48 -9.51 -112.50
CA GLN A 339 -30.04 -9.12 -111.12
C GLN A 339 -30.30 -7.71 -110.47
N LYS A 340 -30.66 -7.67 -109.14
CA LYS A 340 -29.89 -7.07 -107.99
C LYS A 340 -30.66 -6.38 -106.81
N ASN A 341 -30.47 -6.91 -105.58
CA ASN A 341 -30.47 -6.38 -104.18
C ASN A 341 -31.41 -5.26 -103.63
N ARG A 342 -32.05 -5.52 -102.46
CA ARG A 342 -31.75 -4.97 -101.09
C ARG A 342 -32.90 -5.23 -100.08
N GLU A 343 -32.61 -5.42 -98.78
CA GLU A 343 -33.04 -4.57 -97.64
C GLU A 343 -32.66 -5.15 -96.26
N LEU A 344 -32.66 -4.29 -95.22
CA LEU A 344 -32.46 -4.60 -93.80
C LEU A 344 -33.79 -4.37 -93.05
N GLU A 345 -34.09 -5.17 -92.02
CA GLU A 345 -34.52 -4.78 -90.65
C GLU A 345 -35.18 -5.97 -89.91
N GLU A 346 -35.40 -5.81 -88.59
CA GLU A 346 -35.86 -6.78 -87.58
C GLU A 346 -34.83 -7.75 -86.97
N THR A 347 -34.78 -8.00 -85.64
CA THR A 347 -35.35 -7.25 -84.49
C THR A 347 -34.48 -7.51 -83.23
N LEU A 348 -34.41 -6.53 -82.32
CA LEU A 348 -33.74 -6.66 -81.02
C LEU A 348 -34.67 -7.38 -80.01
N LYS A 349 -34.17 -8.38 -79.25
CA LYS A 349 -34.97 -8.98 -78.16
C LYS A 349 -34.15 -9.49 -76.96
N ALA A 350 -34.48 -8.95 -75.79
CA ALA A 350 -34.37 -9.52 -74.44
C ALA A 350 -33.02 -10.16 -74.00
N GLN A 351 -32.24 -9.40 -73.21
CA GLN A 351 -31.26 -9.96 -72.30
C GLN A 351 -31.93 -10.54 -71.04
N LYS A 352 -31.52 -11.75 -70.64
CA LYS A 352 -31.57 -12.21 -69.25
C LYS A 352 -30.54 -13.31 -69.03
N ASN A 353 -29.77 -13.18 -67.94
CA ASN A 353 -29.04 -14.23 -67.23
C ASN A 353 -27.80 -14.83 -67.92
N ILE A 354 -26.71 -15.19 -67.23
CA ILE A 354 -26.23 -14.94 -65.85
C ILE A 354 -24.70 -14.95 -65.95
N GLU A 355 -24.01 -14.03 -65.27
CA GLU A 355 -22.62 -14.25 -64.85
C GLU A 355 -22.34 -13.42 -63.60
N THR A 356 -21.92 -14.05 -62.51
CA THR A 356 -21.51 -13.37 -61.28
C THR A 356 -20.57 -14.26 -60.47
N ALA A 357 -19.33 -13.82 -60.34
CA ALA A 357 -18.40 -14.25 -59.30
C ALA A 357 -17.56 -13.02 -58.90
N ALA A 358 -17.10 -13.03 -57.64
CA ALA A 358 -16.27 -12.02 -56.96
C ALA A 358 -16.97 -10.73 -56.44
N GLU A 359 -16.63 -10.45 -55.17
CA GLU A 359 -16.56 -9.12 -54.52
C GLU A 359 -17.84 -8.29 -54.29
N ALA A 360 -18.47 -8.51 -53.12
CA ALA A 360 -18.51 -7.52 -52.03
C ALA A 360 -19.49 -7.93 -50.91
N VAL A 361 -19.02 -8.70 -49.92
CA VAL A 361 -19.73 -8.88 -48.64
C VAL A 361 -18.88 -8.34 -47.51
N SER A 362 -19.16 -7.12 -47.07
CA SER A 362 -19.47 -6.82 -45.66
C SER A 362 -19.64 -5.30 -45.45
N LYS A 363 -20.90 -4.85 -45.34
CA LYS A 363 -21.27 -3.63 -44.62
C LYS A 363 -22.61 -3.84 -43.91
N ARG A 364 -22.51 -4.34 -42.68
CA ARG A 364 -23.49 -4.11 -41.61
C ARG A 364 -22.71 -3.65 -40.37
N TYR A 365 -23.37 -2.88 -39.50
CA TYR A 365 -22.77 -2.15 -38.38
C TYR A 365 -21.87 -0.97 -38.80
N ALA A 366 -22.54 0.10 -39.22
CA ALA A 366 -22.02 1.45 -39.06
C ALA A 366 -22.49 2.00 -37.70
N ASN A 367 -21.68 2.85 -37.08
CA ASN A 367 -21.88 3.50 -35.77
C ASN A 367 -21.98 2.58 -34.54
N THR A 368 -20.81 2.23 -34.00
CA THR A 368 -20.57 2.26 -32.55
C THR A 368 -19.54 3.35 -32.28
N ASP A 369 -19.86 4.29 -31.38
CA ASP A 369 -18.88 5.29 -30.93
C ASP A 369 -17.97 4.63 -29.89
N TRP A 370 -16.77 4.22 -30.31
CA TRP A 370 -15.80 3.55 -29.43
C TRP A 370 -15.36 4.41 -28.23
N ARG A 371 -15.65 5.72 -28.25
CA ARG A 371 -15.35 6.66 -27.17
C ARG A 371 -16.48 6.83 -26.16
N MET A 372 -17.67 6.25 -26.41
CA MET A 372 -18.77 6.25 -25.44
C MET A 372 -18.73 5.01 -24.55
N PRO A 373 -18.71 5.16 -23.21
CA PRO A 373 -18.94 4.05 -22.29
C PRO A 373 -20.29 3.35 -22.51
N LEU A 374 -20.36 2.09 -22.13
CA LEU A 374 -21.58 1.29 -22.05
C LEU A 374 -21.80 0.87 -20.60
N CYS A 375 -23.06 0.69 -20.20
CA CYS A 375 -23.47 0.08 -18.93
C CYS A 375 -24.67 -0.85 -19.15
N PRO A 376 -24.99 -1.78 -18.23
CA PRO A 376 -26.25 -2.50 -18.22
C PRO A 376 -27.47 -1.55 -18.32
N GLU A 377 -28.52 -2.01 -19.01
CA GLU A 377 -29.84 -1.36 -19.01
C GLU A 377 -30.59 -1.63 -17.70
N ASP A 378 -30.41 -2.83 -17.16
CA ASP A 378 -30.86 -3.25 -15.85
C ASP A 378 -29.62 -3.62 -15.01
N MET A 379 -29.44 -2.91 -13.88
CA MET A 379 -28.34 -3.18 -12.95
C MET A 379 -28.68 -4.32 -12.00
N ASP A 380 -29.96 -4.52 -11.64
CA ASP A 380 -30.34 -5.56 -10.67
C ASP A 380 -30.02 -6.96 -11.25
N ASP A 381 -30.31 -7.17 -12.55
CA ASP A 381 -29.91 -8.36 -13.30
C ASP A 381 -28.37 -8.54 -13.33
N PHE A 382 -27.62 -7.46 -13.61
CA PHE A 382 -26.16 -7.52 -13.64
C PHE A 382 -25.58 -7.88 -12.27
N ASP A 383 -26.06 -7.23 -11.21
CA ASP A 383 -25.57 -7.38 -9.85
C ASP A 383 -25.83 -8.81 -9.35
N GLU A 384 -26.98 -9.42 -9.68
CA GLU A 384 -27.30 -10.82 -9.38
C GLU A 384 -26.33 -11.80 -10.09
N TYR A 385 -26.23 -11.73 -11.42
CA TYR A 385 -25.37 -12.64 -12.19
C TYR A 385 -23.87 -12.45 -11.85
N PHE A 386 -23.40 -11.21 -11.69
CA PHE A 386 -22.03 -10.92 -11.29
C PHE A 386 -21.73 -11.44 -9.88
N SER A 387 -22.68 -11.29 -8.96
CA SER A 387 -22.62 -11.82 -7.59
C SER A 387 -22.50 -13.34 -7.53
N TYR A 388 -23.14 -14.10 -8.41
CA TYR A 388 -22.96 -15.55 -8.50
C TYR A 388 -21.58 -15.92 -9.04
N ASN A 389 -21.12 -15.22 -10.09
CA ASN A 389 -19.78 -15.43 -10.64
C ASN A 389 -18.67 -15.15 -9.61
N LEU A 390 -18.83 -14.14 -8.74
CA LEU A 390 -17.91 -13.88 -7.63
C LEU A 390 -17.90 -15.01 -6.58
N GLU A 391 -19.07 -15.53 -6.19
CA GLU A 391 -19.14 -16.69 -5.28
C GLU A 391 -18.53 -17.95 -5.88
N ASN A 392 -18.69 -18.17 -7.20
CA ASN A 392 -18.12 -19.30 -7.93
C ASN A 392 -16.57 -19.31 -7.85
N ILE A 393 -15.93 -18.14 -7.99
CA ILE A 393 -14.48 -17.99 -7.75
C ILE A 393 -14.09 -17.94 -6.26
N GLY A 394 -15.04 -18.15 -5.34
CA GLY A 394 -14.83 -18.25 -3.90
C GLY A 394 -14.66 -16.91 -3.17
N PHE A 395 -15.26 -15.82 -3.68
CA PHE A 395 -15.45 -14.59 -2.93
C PHE A 395 -16.46 -14.83 -1.80
N ASP A 396 -16.15 -14.42 -0.57
CA ASP A 396 -17.07 -14.54 0.57
C ASP A 396 -17.80 -13.21 0.79
N LYS A 397 -19.10 -13.16 0.48
CA LYS A 397 -19.95 -11.98 0.72
C LYS A 397 -20.12 -11.65 2.21
N ASN A 398 -19.73 -12.55 3.12
CA ASN A 398 -19.82 -12.36 4.57
C ASN A 398 -18.53 -11.78 5.19
N GLU A 399 -17.43 -11.64 4.42
CA GLU A 399 -16.23 -10.95 4.92
C GLU A 399 -16.49 -9.44 5.09
N ASP A 400 -15.88 -8.84 6.13
CA ASP A 400 -16.01 -7.41 6.40
C ASP A 400 -15.53 -6.60 5.19
N GLY A 401 -16.39 -5.73 4.65
CA GLY A 401 -16.09 -4.92 3.47
C GLY A 401 -16.34 -5.59 2.12
N SER A 402 -16.84 -6.83 2.07
CA SER A 402 -17.15 -7.51 0.81
C SER A 402 -18.27 -6.81 0.02
N SER A 403 -19.32 -6.31 0.68
CA SER A 403 -20.35 -5.51 0.01
C SER A 403 -19.79 -4.19 -0.52
N ASP A 404 -19.00 -3.47 0.29
CA ASP A 404 -18.34 -2.23 -0.12
C ASP A 404 -17.43 -2.43 -1.34
N PHE A 405 -16.85 -3.63 -1.51
CA PHE A 405 -16.03 -3.96 -2.67
C PHE A 405 -16.85 -4.19 -3.94
N VAL A 406 -18.01 -4.84 -3.82
CA VAL A 406 -18.94 -5.08 -4.94
C VAL A 406 -19.55 -3.75 -5.41
N ASP A 407 -20.12 -2.96 -4.50
CA ASP A 407 -20.62 -1.60 -4.76
C ASP A 407 -19.54 -0.71 -5.43
N TYR A 408 -18.28 -0.83 -4.98
CA TYR A 408 -17.16 -0.08 -5.55
C TYR A 408 -16.81 -0.50 -6.98
N LEU A 409 -16.83 -1.80 -7.27
CA LEU A 409 -16.54 -2.34 -8.59
C LEU A 409 -17.58 -1.91 -9.62
N GLU A 410 -18.87 -1.99 -9.31
CA GLU A 410 -19.99 -1.56 -10.18
C GLU A 410 -19.84 -0.10 -10.62
N LYS A 411 -19.55 0.80 -9.67
CA LYS A 411 -19.31 2.23 -9.93
C LYS A 411 -18.13 2.48 -10.89
N ASN A 412 -17.16 1.57 -10.95
CA ASN A 412 -15.91 1.74 -11.68
C ASN A 412 -15.85 0.98 -13.02
N PHE A 413 -16.57 -0.13 -13.20
CA PHE A 413 -16.53 -0.90 -14.46
C PHE A 413 -17.05 -0.12 -15.68
N PHE A 414 -18.11 0.66 -15.50
CA PHE A 414 -18.89 1.22 -16.60
C PHE A 414 -18.60 2.70 -16.91
N CYS A 415 -17.65 3.32 -16.19
CA CYS A 415 -17.22 4.70 -16.44
C CYS A 415 -16.32 4.85 -17.69
N GLY A 416 -15.86 3.74 -18.27
CA GLY A 416 -14.97 3.71 -19.43
C GLY A 416 -13.58 4.28 -19.13
N ILE A 417 -13.06 4.05 -17.92
CA ILE A 417 -11.67 4.30 -17.50
C ILE A 417 -11.02 2.92 -17.25
N PRO A 418 -9.79 2.66 -17.73
CA PRO A 418 -9.13 1.38 -17.52
C PRO A 418 -8.88 1.08 -16.04
N LEU A 419 -9.04 -0.18 -15.63
CA LEU A 419 -8.74 -0.63 -14.27
C LEU A 419 -7.30 -1.14 -14.19
N LEU A 420 -6.59 -0.84 -13.10
CA LEU A 420 -5.23 -1.32 -12.82
C LEU A 420 -5.26 -2.23 -11.58
N ILE A 421 -5.20 -3.55 -11.80
CA ILE A 421 -5.50 -4.55 -10.77
C ILE A 421 -4.37 -5.59 -10.69
N LYS A 422 -4.17 -6.17 -9.51
CA LYS A 422 -3.22 -7.26 -9.31
C LYS A 422 -3.63 -8.50 -10.11
N ARG A 423 -2.70 -9.12 -10.82
CA ARG A 423 -2.94 -10.15 -11.85
C ARG A 423 -4.01 -11.21 -11.53
N GLY A 424 -3.90 -11.86 -10.37
CA GLY A 424 -4.83 -12.95 -10.01
C GLY A 424 -6.28 -12.48 -9.92
N LEU A 425 -6.51 -11.38 -9.21
CA LEU A 425 -7.83 -10.75 -9.10
C LEU A 425 -8.29 -10.15 -10.43
N GLY A 426 -7.41 -9.47 -11.17
CA GLY A 426 -7.78 -8.83 -12.44
C GLY A 426 -8.25 -9.83 -13.50
N ILE A 427 -7.59 -10.99 -13.62
CA ILE A 427 -8.01 -12.06 -14.54
C ILE A 427 -9.34 -12.68 -14.09
N ASN A 428 -9.50 -12.93 -12.78
CA ASN A 428 -10.77 -13.43 -12.23
C ASN A 428 -11.93 -12.46 -12.52
N LEU A 429 -11.78 -11.17 -12.24
CA LEU A 429 -12.79 -10.16 -12.52
C LEU A 429 -13.09 -10.02 -14.02
N ALA A 430 -12.07 -10.10 -14.88
CA ALA A 430 -12.25 -10.10 -16.33
C ALA A 430 -13.16 -11.25 -16.76
N ASN A 431 -12.88 -12.47 -16.28
CA ASN A 431 -13.69 -13.65 -16.57
C ASN A 431 -15.11 -13.51 -16.01
N CYS A 432 -15.29 -13.03 -14.77
CA CYS A 432 -16.61 -12.86 -14.16
C CYS A 432 -17.49 -11.89 -14.97
N LEU A 433 -16.91 -10.77 -15.40
CA LEU A 433 -17.60 -9.81 -16.27
C LEU A 433 -17.90 -10.39 -17.65
N ALA A 434 -16.99 -11.17 -18.24
CA ALA A 434 -17.21 -11.78 -19.54
C ALA A 434 -18.35 -12.83 -19.49
N ASN A 435 -18.41 -13.63 -18.43
CA ASN A 435 -19.47 -14.62 -18.23
C ASN A 435 -20.82 -13.98 -17.87
N THR A 436 -20.78 -12.81 -17.21
CA THR A 436 -21.99 -12.05 -16.82
C THR A 436 -22.58 -11.27 -18.00
N ILE A 437 -21.75 -10.51 -18.72
CA ILE A 437 -22.24 -9.54 -19.72
C ILE A 437 -22.57 -10.22 -21.04
N TYR A 438 -21.76 -11.19 -21.49
CA TYR A 438 -21.89 -11.80 -22.83
C TYR A 438 -21.62 -13.31 -22.86
N GLY A 439 -21.75 -13.99 -21.71
CA GLY A 439 -21.80 -15.45 -21.62
C GLY A 439 -20.50 -16.20 -21.96
N VAL A 440 -19.33 -15.56 -21.82
CA VAL A 440 -18.03 -16.19 -22.12
C VAL A 440 -17.20 -16.37 -20.86
N PRO A 441 -16.83 -17.61 -20.46
CA PRO A 441 -16.16 -17.89 -19.18
C PRO A 441 -14.69 -17.44 -19.11
N ILE A 442 -14.09 -17.04 -20.23
CA ILE A 442 -12.71 -16.55 -20.31
C ILE A 442 -12.70 -15.27 -21.15
N ALA A 443 -12.36 -14.14 -20.53
CA ALA A 443 -12.28 -12.86 -21.22
C ALA A 443 -11.16 -12.84 -22.27
N ALA A 444 -11.29 -11.98 -23.28
CA ALA A 444 -10.25 -11.78 -24.27
C ALA A 444 -8.96 -11.25 -23.59
N TYR A 445 -7.85 -11.95 -23.82
CA TYR A 445 -6.66 -11.83 -23.00
C TYR A 445 -5.39 -11.62 -23.86
N LEU A 446 -4.64 -10.57 -23.57
CA LEU A 446 -3.36 -10.24 -24.20
C LEU A 446 -2.25 -10.31 -23.16
N LEU A 447 -1.40 -11.34 -23.26
CA LEU A 447 -0.20 -11.49 -22.44
C LEU A 447 1.00 -10.76 -23.07
N TYR A 448 1.78 -10.07 -22.25
CA TYR A 448 3.07 -9.51 -22.64
C TYR A 448 4.04 -10.60 -23.12
N SER A 449 4.63 -10.37 -24.29
CA SER A 449 5.76 -11.14 -24.81
C SER A 449 6.95 -10.22 -25.00
N GLU A 450 8.16 -10.77 -25.05
CA GLU A 450 9.31 -10.01 -25.56
C GLU A 450 8.98 -9.44 -26.95
N GLY A 451 9.37 -8.17 -27.18
CA GLY A 451 9.00 -7.42 -28.39
C GLY A 451 7.51 -7.05 -28.53
N ALA A 452 6.66 -7.25 -27.50
CA ALA A 452 5.28 -6.77 -27.50
C ALA A 452 5.21 -5.26 -27.20
N GLY A 453 5.42 -4.44 -28.23
CA GLY A 453 5.22 -2.99 -28.15
C GLY A 453 3.74 -2.57 -28.24
N LEU A 454 3.50 -1.27 -28.06
CA LEU A 454 2.18 -0.61 -28.13
C LEU A 454 1.33 -1.01 -29.35
N GLN A 455 1.98 -1.25 -30.49
CA GLN A 455 1.31 -1.65 -31.73
C GLN A 455 0.48 -2.94 -31.55
N LYS A 456 0.98 -3.94 -30.82
CA LYS A 456 0.21 -5.17 -30.54
C LYS A 456 -1.05 -4.88 -29.71
N ILE A 457 -0.98 -3.91 -28.78
CA ILE A 457 -2.13 -3.49 -27.96
C ILE A 457 -3.17 -2.78 -28.84
N ARG A 458 -2.74 -1.89 -29.74
CA ARG A 458 -3.63 -1.21 -30.68
C ARG A 458 -4.32 -2.20 -31.63
N GLU A 459 -3.58 -3.16 -32.16
CA GLU A 459 -4.12 -4.23 -33.01
C GLU A 459 -5.07 -5.16 -32.25
N PHE A 460 -4.73 -5.52 -31.01
CA PHE A 460 -5.59 -6.32 -30.14
C PHE A 460 -6.92 -5.61 -29.85
N LEU A 461 -6.89 -4.35 -29.39
CA LEU A 461 -8.10 -3.59 -29.07
C LEU A 461 -8.98 -3.30 -30.30
N ALA A 462 -8.37 -3.08 -31.48
CA ALA A 462 -9.10 -2.84 -32.73
C ALA A 462 -9.76 -4.11 -33.28
N ASN A 463 -9.10 -5.27 -33.17
CA ASN A 463 -9.55 -6.52 -33.79
C ASN A 463 -10.36 -7.42 -32.84
N THR A 464 -10.30 -7.18 -31.53
CA THR A 464 -11.07 -7.94 -30.51
C THR A 464 -12.47 -7.35 -30.38
N PRO A 465 -13.55 -8.07 -30.74
CA PRO A 465 -14.91 -7.57 -30.60
C PRO A 465 -15.35 -7.49 -29.12
N ASP A 466 -14.83 -8.38 -28.27
CA ASP A 466 -15.22 -8.61 -26.88
C ASP A 466 -15.33 -7.35 -26.02
N ARG A 467 -16.37 -7.31 -25.18
CA ARG A 467 -16.67 -6.16 -24.30
C ARG A 467 -15.66 -6.01 -23.17
N VAL A 468 -15.13 -7.12 -22.67
CA VAL A 468 -14.16 -7.17 -21.57
C VAL A 468 -12.83 -7.66 -22.10
N VAL A 469 -11.75 -6.92 -21.80
CA VAL A 469 -10.40 -7.26 -22.25
C VAL A 469 -9.39 -7.16 -21.11
N CYS A 470 -8.55 -8.18 -20.97
CA CYS A 470 -7.47 -8.23 -19.98
C CYS A 470 -6.11 -8.09 -20.69
N ILE A 471 -5.31 -7.10 -20.28
CA ILE A 471 -3.97 -6.83 -20.80
C ILE A 471 -2.97 -7.07 -19.67
N ASP A 472 -2.17 -8.14 -19.78
CA ASP A 472 -1.38 -8.69 -18.67
C ASP A 472 0.13 -8.51 -18.86
N GLY A 473 0.77 -7.95 -17.84
CA GLY A 473 2.22 -7.79 -17.76
C GLY A 473 2.79 -6.64 -18.60
N PHE A 474 1.97 -5.75 -19.15
CA PHE A 474 2.46 -4.60 -19.94
C PHE A 474 2.88 -3.39 -19.09
N ILE A 475 2.27 -3.23 -17.91
CA ILE A 475 2.57 -2.12 -16.99
C ILE A 475 3.97 -2.32 -16.39
N GLY A 476 4.85 -1.33 -16.56
CA GLY A 476 6.29 -1.40 -16.26
C GLY A 476 7.15 -2.00 -17.38
N ASN A 477 6.54 -2.50 -18.47
CA ASN A 477 7.23 -3.15 -19.60
C ASN A 477 6.96 -2.47 -20.97
N CYS A 478 6.20 -1.37 -20.99
CA CYS A 478 5.94 -0.54 -22.17
C CYS A 478 5.88 0.95 -21.77
N ASN A 479 5.91 1.87 -22.72
CA ASN A 479 5.83 3.31 -22.41
C ASN A 479 4.40 3.69 -21.97
N GLU A 480 4.17 3.90 -20.67
CA GLU A 480 2.85 4.23 -20.12
C GLU A 480 2.28 5.53 -20.72
N LEU A 481 3.13 6.51 -21.07
CA LEU A 481 2.72 7.78 -21.68
C LEU A 481 2.08 7.61 -23.07
N GLU A 482 2.40 6.52 -23.78
CA GLU A 482 1.77 6.17 -25.06
C GLU A 482 0.67 5.11 -24.91
N LEU A 483 0.74 4.29 -23.86
CA LEU A 483 -0.29 3.30 -23.52
C LEU A 483 -1.61 3.99 -23.20
N ILE A 484 -1.63 4.92 -22.25
CA ILE A 484 -2.86 5.56 -21.77
C ILE A 484 -3.67 6.20 -22.93
N PRO A 485 -3.09 7.04 -23.82
CA PRO A 485 -3.82 7.59 -24.97
C PRO A 485 -4.21 6.56 -26.04
N ALA A 486 -3.74 5.32 -25.97
CA ALA A 486 -4.23 4.21 -26.80
C ALA A 486 -5.49 3.57 -26.20
N LEU A 487 -5.54 3.42 -24.87
CA LEU A 487 -6.68 2.83 -24.16
C LEU A 487 -7.91 3.76 -24.17
N GLU A 488 -7.70 5.07 -24.01
CA GLU A 488 -8.74 6.11 -24.05
C GLU A 488 -9.56 6.15 -25.36
N GLN A 489 -9.10 5.47 -26.41
CA GLN A 489 -9.81 5.39 -27.70
C GLN A 489 -10.95 4.35 -27.69
N TYR A 490 -10.98 3.47 -26.68
CA TYR A 490 -11.88 2.31 -26.57
C TYR A 490 -12.65 2.31 -25.24
N ARG A 491 -13.21 3.46 -24.84
CA ARG A 491 -14.01 3.61 -23.60
C ARG A 491 -15.27 2.74 -23.59
N ASN A 492 -15.70 2.25 -24.75
CA ASN A 492 -16.77 1.26 -24.88
C ASN A 492 -16.35 -0.17 -24.45
N LYS A 493 -15.10 -0.40 -24.03
CA LYS A 493 -14.62 -1.69 -23.48
C LYS A 493 -14.29 -1.56 -21.99
N ILE A 494 -14.48 -2.64 -21.24
CA ILE A 494 -13.94 -2.75 -19.88
C ILE A 494 -12.51 -3.27 -20.01
N ILE A 495 -11.55 -2.37 -19.83
CA ILE A 495 -10.12 -2.66 -20.00
C ILE A 495 -9.50 -2.91 -18.63
N ILE A 496 -9.04 -4.13 -18.39
CA ILE A 496 -8.34 -4.51 -17.15
C ILE A 496 -6.86 -4.68 -17.45
N LEU A 497 -6.05 -3.77 -16.90
CA LEU A 497 -4.59 -3.78 -16.92
C LEU A 497 -4.11 -4.54 -15.69
N THR A 498 -3.27 -5.56 -15.88
CA THR A 498 -2.75 -6.35 -14.75
C THR A 498 -1.26 -6.17 -14.47
N TYR A 499 -0.94 -6.07 -13.17
CA TYR A 499 0.42 -6.00 -12.64
C TYR A 499 0.73 -7.20 -11.72
N MET A 500 2.01 -7.57 -11.64
CA MET A 500 2.47 -8.76 -10.88
C MET A 500 2.66 -8.48 -9.38
N TYR A 501 3.34 -7.38 -9.05
CA TYR A 501 3.72 -7.03 -7.68
C TYR A 501 3.44 -5.55 -7.40
N ASP A 502 2.91 -5.21 -6.22
CA ASP A 502 2.51 -3.83 -5.90
C ASP A 502 3.70 -2.86 -5.95
N LYS A 503 4.89 -3.34 -5.53
CA LYS A 503 6.15 -2.58 -5.62
C LYS A 503 6.60 -2.30 -7.05
N THR A 504 6.11 -3.01 -8.07
CA THR A 504 6.40 -2.65 -9.47
C THR A 504 5.81 -1.28 -9.82
N LEU A 505 4.65 -0.94 -9.24
CA LEU A 505 4.00 0.35 -9.46
C LEU A 505 4.76 1.52 -8.81
N SER A 506 5.70 1.28 -7.89
CA SER A 506 6.50 2.36 -7.28
C SER A 506 7.55 2.94 -8.23
N PHE A 507 7.81 2.26 -9.36
CA PHE A 507 8.69 2.75 -10.44
C PHE A 507 7.92 3.52 -11.51
N ILE A 508 6.59 3.57 -11.43
CA ILE A 508 5.71 4.24 -12.39
C ILE A 508 5.26 5.58 -11.79
N PRO A 509 5.21 6.67 -12.57
CA PRO A 509 4.69 7.95 -12.09
C PRO A 509 3.27 7.79 -11.53
N HIS A 510 3.06 8.19 -10.27
CA HIS A 510 1.76 8.14 -9.59
C HIS A 510 0.65 8.92 -10.31
N GLU A 511 1.05 9.84 -11.18
CA GLU A 511 0.22 10.57 -12.13
C GLU A 511 -0.64 9.65 -13.01
N ILE A 512 -0.25 8.38 -13.22
CA ILE A 512 -1.04 7.35 -13.90
C ILE A 512 -2.43 7.15 -13.27
N LEU A 513 -2.57 7.36 -11.95
CA LEU A 513 -3.84 7.29 -11.22
C LEU A 513 -4.86 8.35 -11.65
N SER A 514 -4.44 9.36 -12.41
CA SER A 514 -5.34 10.33 -13.05
C SER A 514 -6.05 9.76 -14.29
N SER A 515 -5.61 8.60 -14.79
CA SER A 515 -6.07 8.00 -16.04
C SER A 515 -6.46 6.52 -15.93
N VAL A 516 -6.23 5.88 -14.79
CA VAL A 516 -6.63 4.49 -14.50
C VAL A 516 -7.17 4.37 -13.07
N HIS A 517 -8.10 3.45 -12.84
CA HIS A 517 -8.55 3.11 -11.49
C HIS A 517 -7.73 1.97 -10.93
N PHE A 518 -6.78 2.31 -10.06
CA PHE A 518 -6.06 1.33 -9.27
C PHE A 518 -6.99 0.67 -8.25
N ILE A 519 -7.11 -0.66 -8.31
CA ILE A 519 -7.92 -1.43 -7.36
C ILE A 519 -7.05 -2.49 -6.69
N SER A 520 -7.06 -2.50 -5.36
CA SER A 520 -6.41 -3.53 -4.55
C SER A 520 -7.39 -4.12 -3.55
N ALA A 521 -7.58 -5.43 -3.64
CA ALA A 521 -8.49 -6.18 -2.79
C ALA A 521 -7.79 -7.39 -2.13
N ASP A 522 -6.47 -7.33 -1.92
CA ASP A 522 -5.69 -8.47 -1.36
C ASP A 522 -6.10 -8.91 0.05
N VAL A 523 -6.98 -8.15 0.72
CA VAL A 523 -7.66 -8.56 1.94
C VAL A 523 -8.49 -9.83 1.71
N PHE A 524 -9.15 -9.93 0.56
CA PHE A 524 -9.92 -11.11 0.13
C PHE A 524 -8.98 -12.14 -0.48
N SER A 525 -8.26 -12.87 0.38
CA SER A 525 -7.21 -13.80 -0.05
C SER A 525 -7.69 -14.93 -0.97
N SER A 526 -8.99 -15.25 -0.95
CA SER A 526 -9.62 -16.31 -1.74
C SER A 526 -9.63 -16.04 -3.25
N VAL A 527 -9.79 -14.77 -3.66
CA VAL A 527 -9.88 -14.32 -5.06
C VAL A 527 -8.54 -13.92 -5.68
N LEU A 528 -7.44 -13.98 -4.91
CA LEU A 528 -6.08 -13.69 -5.41
C LEU A 528 -5.47 -14.81 -6.27
N ARG A 529 -6.04 -16.03 -6.21
CA ARG A 529 -5.65 -17.13 -7.10
C ARG A 529 -6.60 -17.16 -8.29
N ILE A 530 -6.04 -17.26 -9.49
CA ILE A 530 -6.85 -17.43 -10.71
C ILE A 530 -7.66 -18.72 -10.57
N ARG A 531 -8.95 -18.67 -10.87
CA ARG A 531 -9.86 -19.83 -10.91
C ARG A 531 -10.61 -19.86 -12.23
N ASP A 532 -11.01 -21.06 -12.63
CA ASP A 532 -11.92 -21.26 -13.75
C ASP A 532 -13.35 -20.94 -13.29
N ILE A 533 -14.13 -20.30 -14.16
CA ILE A 533 -15.55 -20.07 -13.91
C ILE A 533 -16.32 -21.32 -14.30
N THR A 534 -17.16 -21.77 -13.37
CA THR A 534 -18.06 -22.93 -13.52
C THR A 534 -19.52 -22.55 -13.37
N GLU A 535 -19.81 -21.25 -13.21
CA GLU A 535 -21.16 -20.70 -13.15
C GLU A 535 -21.79 -20.65 -14.54
N ASP A 536 -23.11 -20.81 -14.63
CA ASP A 536 -23.81 -20.77 -15.91
C ASP A 536 -23.66 -19.38 -16.59
N PRO A 537 -23.45 -19.35 -17.92
CA PRO A 537 -23.26 -18.10 -18.66
C PRO A 537 -24.53 -17.26 -18.72
N SER A 538 -24.37 -15.94 -18.59
CA SER A 538 -25.45 -14.95 -18.62
C SER A 538 -25.22 -13.91 -19.72
N GLU A 539 -26.27 -13.23 -20.17
CA GLU A 539 -26.19 -12.16 -21.18
C GLU A 539 -26.98 -10.95 -20.69
N VAL A 540 -26.27 -9.84 -20.42
CA VAL A 540 -26.85 -8.60 -19.90
C VAL A 540 -26.88 -7.57 -21.03
N LYS A 541 -28.07 -7.02 -21.29
CA LYS A 541 -28.26 -5.99 -22.32
C LYS A 541 -27.66 -4.66 -21.85
N GLU A 542 -26.76 -4.09 -22.65
CA GLU A 542 -26.14 -2.79 -22.37
C GLU A 542 -26.71 -1.64 -23.20
N ILE A 543 -26.63 -0.43 -22.64
CA ILE A 543 -26.93 0.86 -23.28
C ILE A 543 -25.73 1.81 -23.19
N SER A 544 -25.70 2.83 -24.06
CA SER A 544 -24.62 3.84 -24.05
C SER A 544 -24.80 4.82 -22.90
N SER A 545 -23.77 4.94 -22.06
CA SER A 545 -23.77 5.78 -20.86
C SER A 545 -22.89 7.01 -21.06
N ALA A 546 -23.45 8.20 -20.82
CA ALA A 546 -22.67 9.43 -20.78
C ALA A 546 -22.09 9.65 -19.37
N TYR A 547 -20.77 9.68 -19.25
CA TYR A 547 -20.09 9.99 -17.99
C TYR A 547 -20.57 11.33 -17.42
N LYS A 548 -21.21 11.28 -16.25
CA LYS A 548 -21.67 12.46 -15.52
C LYS A 548 -20.49 13.05 -14.74
N SER A 549 -19.71 13.93 -15.38
CA SER A 549 -18.74 14.74 -14.64
C SER A 549 -19.49 15.65 -13.66
N ASN A 550 -19.16 15.58 -12.38
CA ASN A 550 -19.73 16.41 -11.32
C ASN A 550 -19.10 17.83 -11.28
N ALA A 551 -18.83 18.38 -12.47
CA ALA A 551 -18.17 19.66 -12.70
C ALA A 551 -18.98 20.84 -12.13
N GLY A 552 -18.72 21.19 -10.86
CA GLY A 552 -19.17 22.44 -10.26
C GLY A 552 -19.52 22.39 -8.76
N ALA A 553 -19.63 21.22 -8.15
CA ALA A 553 -20.08 21.08 -6.75
C ALA A 553 -19.00 20.44 -5.86
N ASP A 554 -17.97 21.22 -5.51
CA ASP A 554 -16.83 20.85 -4.67
C ASP A 554 -17.27 20.33 -3.27
N SER A 555 -17.48 19.02 -3.23
CA SER A 555 -18.21 18.29 -2.19
C SER A 555 -17.36 18.13 -0.93
N ARG A 556 -18.02 17.97 0.23
CA ARG A 556 -17.30 17.72 1.49
C ARG A 556 -16.47 16.44 1.41
N SER A 557 -16.95 15.43 0.68
CA SER A 557 -16.25 14.16 0.47
C SER A 557 -15.02 14.34 -0.42
N GLN A 558 -15.19 15.05 -1.55
CA GLN A 558 -14.10 15.37 -2.47
C GLN A 558 -12.95 16.11 -1.76
N LYS A 559 -13.28 17.12 -0.95
CA LYS A 559 -12.31 17.85 -0.10
C LYS A 559 -11.54 16.94 0.85
N ILE A 560 -12.24 16.05 1.54
CA ILE A 560 -11.62 15.11 2.48
C ILE A 560 -10.67 14.18 1.73
N PHE A 561 -11.07 13.63 0.59
CA PHE A 561 -10.21 12.78 -0.23
C PHE A 561 -8.96 13.53 -0.73
N CYS A 562 -9.13 14.71 -1.35
CA CYS A 562 -8.04 15.54 -1.84
C CYS A 562 -7.00 15.85 -0.75
N GLU A 563 -7.46 16.22 0.45
CA GLU A 563 -6.58 16.49 1.59
C GLU A 563 -5.81 15.23 2.03
N ILE A 564 -6.47 14.06 2.12
CA ILE A 564 -5.80 12.79 2.49
C ILE A 564 -4.80 12.36 1.43
N ALA A 565 -5.19 12.38 0.15
CA ALA A 565 -4.38 12.00 -1.00
C ALA A 565 -3.07 12.83 -1.06
N ARG A 566 -3.19 14.15 -0.89
CA ARG A 566 -2.05 15.06 -0.89
C ARG A 566 -1.14 14.87 0.32
N GLU A 567 -1.69 14.69 1.52
CA GLU A 567 -0.88 14.38 2.71
C GLU A 567 -0.15 13.03 2.60
N CYS A 568 -0.76 12.04 1.93
CA CYS A 568 -0.11 10.76 1.63
C CYS A 568 1.02 10.86 0.57
N GLY A 569 1.08 11.98 -0.16
CA GLY A 569 2.14 12.31 -1.11
C GLY A 569 1.77 12.20 -2.59
N LEU A 570 0.47 12.17 -2.93
CA LEU A 570 0.02 12.33 -4.32
C LEU A 570 0.06 13.81 -4.74
N GLY A 571 0.37 14.04 -6.02
CA GLY A 571 0.32 15.34 -6.67
C GLY A 571 -1.07 15.98 -6.60
N MET A 572 -1.10 17.31 -6.62
CA MET A 572 -2.33 18.09 -6.47
C MET A 572 -3.35 17.75 -7.57
N ASP A 573 -2.91 17.70 -8.83
CA ASP A 573 -3.79 17.46 -9.97
C ASP A 573 -4.38 16.04 -9.96
N THR A 574 -3.54 15.02 -9.72
CA THR A 574 -3.98 13.62 -9.56
C THR A 574 -4.98 13.46 -8.42
N ALA A 575 -4.72 14.10 -7.26
CA ALA A 575 -5.66 14.07 -6.14
C ALA A 575 -7.03 14.68 -6.51
N TYR A 576 -7.06 15.78 -7.28
CA TYR A 576 -8.31 16.37 -7.77
C TYR A 576 -9.04 15.49 -8.79
N VAL A 577 -8.33 14.91 -9.76
CA VAL A 577 -8.95 14.02 -10.75
C VAL A 577 -9.55 12.78 -10.08
N MET A 578 -8.83 12.17 -9.14
CA MET A 578 -9.35 11.05 -8.34
C MET A 578 -10.57 11.45 -7.49
N ALA A 579 -10.63 12.71 -7.02
CA ALA A 579 -11.75 13.20 -6.22
C ALA A 579 -12.99 13.61 -7.03
N ASP A 580 -12.87 14.03 -8.30
CA ASP A 580 -14.02 14.47 -9.12
C ASP A 580 -15.14 13.42 -9.19
N MET A 581 -14.75 12.14 -9.17
CA MET A 581 -15.65 11.00 -9.20
C MET A 581 -16.45 10.79 -7.90
N ILE A 582 -16.00 11.34 -6.76
CA ILE A 582 -16.56 11.02 -5.45
C ILE A 582 -17.89 11.76 -5.25
N GLU A 583 -18.99 11.05 -5.50
CA GLU A 583 -20.35 11.58 -5.40
C GLU A 583 -20.82 11.77 -3.94
N ASP A 584 -20.50 10.84 -3.04
CA ASP A 584 -21.01 10.83 -1.66
C ASP A 584 -19.97 10.43 -0.58
N GLU A 585 -20.40 10.17 0.66
CA GLU A 585 -19.52 9.76 1.77
C GLU A 585 -19.26 8.24 1.79
N ASN A 586 -20.03 7.42 1.08
CA ASN A 586 -19.79 5.98 0.93
C ASN A 586 -18.67 5.73 -0.10
N TYR A 587 -18.80 6.33 -1.29
CA TYR A 587 -17.79 6.20 -2.35
C TYR A 587 -16.44 6.80 -1.94
N LEU A 588 -16.45 7.83 -1.05
CA LEU A 588 -15.24 8.28 -0.35
C LEU A 588 -14.57 7.16 0.44
N ASN A 589 -15.34 6.41 1.24
CA ASN A 589 -14.79 5.34 2.07
C ASN A 589 -14.29 4.18 1.21
N GLU A 590 -15.01 3.81 0.16
CA GLU A 590 -14.61 2.79 -0.81
C GLU A 590 -13.31 3.16 -1.54
N MET A 591 -13.19 4.40 -2.02
CA MET A 591 -11.96 4.95 -2.61
C MET A 591 -10.79 4.98 -1.62
N LEU A 592 -11.04 5.14 -0.32
CA LEU A 592 -10.02 4.94 0.71
C LEU A 592 -9.66 3.46 0.87
N MET A 593 -10.65 2.58 0.98
CA MET A 593 -10.50 1.14 1.25
C MET A 593 -9.77 0.39 0.12
N PHE A 594 -10.10 0.64 -1.14
CA PHE A 594 -9.66 -0.19 -2.27
C PHE A 594 -8.67 0.50 -3.22
N THR A 595 -8.56 1.84 -3.17
CA THR A 595 -7.63 2.62 -4.01
C THR A 595 -6.52 3.25 -3.19
N LEU A 596 -6.83 4.30 -2.44
CA LEU A 596 -5.82 5.22 -1.90
C LEU A 596 -4.96 4.59 -0.80
N LEU A 597 -5.57 4.01 0.23
CA LEU A 597 -4.82 3.47 1.37
C LEU A 597 -4.02 2.21 1.00
N PRO A 598 -4.54 1.28 0.17
CA PRO A 598 -3.72 0.19 -0.38
C PRO A 598 -2.55 0.68 -1.23
N TYR A 599 -2.74 1.72 -2.07
CA TYR A 599 -1.64 2.28 -2.87
C TYR A 599 -0.54 2.85 -1.96
N VAL A 600 -0.91 3.66 -0.97
CA VAL A 600 0.04 4.26 -0.02
C VAL A 600 0.76 3.19 0.82
N SER A 601 0.05 2.17 1.27
CA SER A 601 0.61 1.08 2.08
C SER A 601 1.51 0.12 1.29
N LYS A 602 1.03 -0.37 0.14
CA LYS A 602 1.68 -1.47 -0.61
C LYS A 602 2.61 -1.00 -1.73
N VAL A 603 2.25 0.08 -2.43
CA VAL A 603 3.04 0.64 -3.52
C VAL A 603 4.08 1.61 -2.94
N LEU A 604 3.65 2.61 -2.17
CA LEU A 604 4.55 3.62 -1.60
C LEU A 604 5.28 3.14 -0.32
N GLY A 605 4.85 2.03 0.28
CA GLY A 605 5.49 1.47 1.48
C GLY A 605 5.34 2.31 2.75
N LYS A 606 4.33 3.17 2.83
CA LYS A 606 4.08 4.08 3.96
C LYS A 606 2.84 3.66 4.72
N ASN A 607 2.86 3.72 6.06
CA ASN A 607 1.62 3.65 6.83
C ASN A 607 0.75 4.90 6.50
N PRO A 608 -0.49 4.74 6.02
CA PRO A 608 -1.31 5.89 5.60
C PRO A 608 -1.73 6.81 6.75
N TYR A 609 -2.02 6.26 7.93
CA TYR A 609 -2.40 7.05 9.11
C TYR A 609 -1.24 7.90 9.65
N ASN A 610 0.00 7.42 9.56
CA ASN A 610 1.20 8.20 9.85
C ASN A 610 1.48 9.28 8.79
N SER A 611 0.97 9.08 7.56
CA SER A 611 1.16 10.02 6.45
C SER A 611 0.12 11.14 6.45
N SER A 612 -1.13 10.88 6.84
CA SER A 612 -2.22 11.86 6.79
C SER A 612 -2.87 12.16 8.15
N LYS A 613 -2.72 13.42 8.59
CA LYS A 613 -3.46 13.99 9.74
C LYS A 613 -4.94 14.13 9.43
N ARG A 614 -5.31 14.35 8.17
CA ARG A 614 -6.71 14.38 7.75
C ARG A 614 -7.35 13.01 7.86
N LEU A 615 -6.66 11.94 7.49
CA LEU A 615 -7.12 10.56 7.66
C LEU A 615 -7.33 10.25 9.14
N GLN A 616 -6.36 10.55 10.01
CA GLN A 616 -6.50 10.41 11.46
C GLN A 616 -7.76 11.13 12.00
N ARG A 617 -8.04 12.35 11.53
CA ARG A 617 -9.24 13.12 11.94
C ARG A 617 -10.56 12.60 11.36
N TYR A 618 -10.51 11.96 10.20
CA TYR A 618 -11.70 11.48 9.50
C TYR A 618 -12.08 10.05 9.92
N ALA A 619 -11.10 9.14 9.91
CA ALA A 619 -11.24 7.70 10.09
C ALA A 619 -10.28 7.10 11.15
N GLY A 620 -9.67 7.91 12.01
CA GLY A 620 -9.04 7.43 13.25
C GLY A 620 -10.07 7.17 14.36
N GLU A 621 -9.62 6.81 15.56
CA GLU A 621 -10.47 6.40 16.71
C GLU A 621 -11.63 7.38 17.00
N THR A 622 -11.32 8.67 17.09
CA THR A 622 -12.30 9.76 17.34
C THR A 622 -12.95 10.30 16.05
N GLY A 623 -12.65 9.69 14.91
CA GLY A 623 -13.18 10.03 13.60
C GLY A 623 -14.66 9.72 13.44
N ARG A 624 -15.26 10.38 12.43
CA ARG A 624 -16.68 10.34 12.08
C ARG A 624 -17.03 9.37 10.93
N CYS A 625 -16.02 8.83 10.25
CA CYS A 625 -16.18 7.87 9.16
C CYS A 625 -16.90 6.61 9.67
N LEU A 626 -17.93 6.17 8.95
CA LEU A 626 -18.71 4.97 9.29
C LEU A 626 -17.92 3.67 9.13
N LYS A 627 -16.91 3.65 8.25
CA LYS A 627 -16.04 2.49 7.97
C LYS A 627 -14.71 2.53 8.73
N LYS A 628 -14.56 3.43 9.72
CA LYS A 628 -13.28 3.65 10.42
C LYS A 628 -12.69 2.40 11.06
N ASP A 629 -13.52 1.49 11.57
CA ASP A 629 -13.05 0.28 12.25
C ASP A 629 -12.50 -0.77 11.26
N ILE A 630 -12.95 -0.74 10.00
CA ILE A 630 -12.37 -1.55 8.91
C ILE A 630 -11.08 -0.89 8.41
N LEU A 631 -11.14 0.42 8.12
CA LEU A 631 -9.98 1.22 7.66
C LEU A 631 -8.79 1.17 8.64
N MET A 632 -9.04 1.32 9.94
CA MET A 632 -8.01 1.19 10.99
C MET A 632 -7.47 -0.24 11.09
N ARG A 633 -8.30 -1.27 10.91
CA ARG A 633 -7.87 -2.68 10.98
C ARG A 633 -7.01 -3.08 9.79
N TRP A 634 -7.29 -2.52 8.61
CA TRP A 634 -6.57 -2.84 7.37
C TRP A 634 -5.31 -1.98 7.15
N PHE A 635 -5.29 -0.74 7.65
CA PHE A 635 -4.24 0.24 7.32
C PHE A 635 -3.67 1.03 8.50
N GLY A 636 -4.16 0.82 9.73
CA GLY A 636 -3.78 1.52 10.97
C GLY A 636 -2.30 1.47 11.30
#